data_AF-A0A3N9MTV0-F1
#
_entry.id   AF-A0A3N9MTV0-F1
#
_cell.length_a   1.000
_cell.length_b   1.000
_cell.length_c   1.000
_cell.angle_alpha   90.00
_cell.angle_beta   90.00
_cell.angle_gamma   90.00
#
_symmetry.space_group_name_H-M   'P 1'
#
loop_
_entity.id
_entity.type
_entity.pdbx_description
1 polymer ?
#
loop_
_entity_poly.entity_id
_entity_poly.type
_entity_poly.pdbx_seq_one_letter_code
_entity_poly.pdbx_strand_id
1 'polypeptide(L)'
;MPDSRIPGFYKLSVQERLRVLKSKKILNEEDFSKLRKGGSILKPEDFDKMIENVIGVFGLPIGLGLNFLVNGKDYIVPMVVEEPSIVAAVSSAAKVVRSAGGFSAESSDPVLIGQIQVMEVKNPAKAKKAVLQKKNELINLANSLHPHMAARGGGAKDVEVRILPDISEKREMVIVHLLVDTRDAMGANLVNSMCEGAAPLIEKITGGKVFLRILSNLADRSIVKAKCVIPVDLLEGKGYSGGKVRDGIILANDFALTDPYRAATHNKGIMNGIDSLIIATGNDWRAQEAAAHAYAARSGKYSALTLWGKNEKGDLTGEIELPVRVGIVGGPLESNPMVPIVHRILGIKSARELAELIAAVGLAQNMSAIRALATEGIQRGHMSLHARSVTLAAGAEPEIFESVVEKLIDSKEIKIWKAKEIIAQIKSGKGTAVNAEIQSPSTENLSTGFGKIILLGEHAVVYGSHAIAAPIPLAVQAKVSDAGKEGVHLIIPQWDVEETIVKGEKHEHSFYKSLEMILDELKLAGKNMNIEVFPHVPRAMGLGGSASLAVAVIRALSKHFNLNLDNERVRKLSFESEKIVHGSPSGIDNTLATYGKFLLYKKGDPPQITELHPKNPIRMVVGLTWTEGLTAETVGRVREAWTRNKRLYERLFDEINSMTLQGAEYIKSGDMARLGELMNFNQGLLNAIQVSGREIEELVDIARNNGALGAKLTGGGGGGAVIALCPDNAEAVASAIQNAGYRAFVTDLK
;
A
#
# COMPACT_ATOMS: atom_id res chain seq x y z
N MET A 1 -14.16 -30.01 29.59
CA MET A 1 -14.02 -29.64 28.17
C MET A 1 -12.55 -29.71 27.80
N PRO A 2 -12.19 -30.02 26.54
CA PRO A 2 -10.78 -30.17 26.17
C PRO A 2 -10.03 -28.84 26.27
N ASP A 3 -8.84 -28.86 26.88
CA ASP A 3 -7.92 -27.70 26.95
C ASP A 3 -7.53 -27.25 25.53
N SER A 4 -7.78 -25.98 25.20
CA SER A 4 -7.47 -25.39 23.88
C SER A 4 -5.96 -25.21 23.64
N ARG A 5 -5.12 -25.43 24.67
CA ARG A 5 -3.66 -25.41 24.55
C ARG A 5 -3.15 -26.73 24.00
N ILE A 6 -2.50 -26.65 22.85
CA ILE A 6 -1.82 -27.77 22.21
C ILE A 6 -0.38 -27.33 21.88
N PRO A 7 0.59 -27.55 22.80
CA PRO A 7 1.97 -27.14 22.59
C PRO A 7 2.57 -27.77 21.33
N GLY A 8 3.31 -26.98 20.55
CA GLY A 8 4.01 -27.47 19.36
C GLY A 8 3.12 -27.89 18.18
N PHE A 9 1.81 -27.62 18.21
CA PHE A 9 0.87 -28.06 17.17
C PHE A 9 1.27 -27.64 15.74
N TYR A 10 1.86 -26.45 15.59
CA TYR A 10 2.34 -25.93 14.30
C TYR A 10 3.53 -26.71 13.73
N LYS A 11 4.29 -27.44 14.57
CA LYS A 11 5.43 -28.28 14.16
C LYS A 11 5.01 -29.66 13.66
N LEU A 12 3.78 -30.08 13.97
CA LEU A 12 3.26 -31.41 13.61
C LEU A 12 2.80 -31.45 12.16
N SER A 13 2.92 -32.61 11.52
CA SER A 13 2.27 -32.92 10.24
C SER A 13 0.74 -32.95 10.38
N VAL A 14 0.00 -32.86 9.28
CA VAL A 14 -1.47 -32.92 9.28
C VAL A 14 -1.98 -34.20 9.95
N GLN A 15 -1.36 -35.34 9.67
CA GLN A 15 -1.75 -36.63 10.25
C GLN A 15 -1.52 -36.68 11.77
N GLU A 16 -0.41 -36.13 12.25
CA GLU A 16 -0.12 -36.04 13.68
C GLU A 16 -1.09 -35.07 14.38
N ARG A 17 -1.42 -33.94 13.76
CA ARG A 17 -2.43 -33.00 14.26
C ARG A 17 -3.78 -33.71 14.47
N LEU A 18 -4.25 -34.47 13.48
CA LEU A 18 -5.49 -35.25 13.59
C LEU A 18 -5.43 -36.28 14.73
N ARG A 19 -4.29 -36.97 14.91
CA ARG A 19 -4.11 -37.93 16.02
C ARG A 19 -4.17 -37.24 17.39
N VAL A 20 -3.59 -36.05 17.53
CA VAL A 20 -3.67 -35.25 18.76
C VAL A 20 -5.11 -34.81 19.06
N LEU A 21 -5.87 -34.39 18.04
CA LEU A 21 -7.27 -34.02 18.22
C LEU A 21 -8.13 -35.22 18.65
N LYS A 22 -7.86 -36.40 18.08
CA LYS A 22 -8.50 -37.66 18.50
C LYS A 22 -8.14 -38.03 19.95
N SER A 23 -6.86 -38.00 20.32
CA SER A 23 -6.43 -38.39 21.68
C SER A 23 -6.98 -37.45 22.75
N LYS A 24 -7.18 -36.16 22.43
CA LYS A 24 -7.85 -35.17 23.27
C LYS A 24 -9.38 -35.26 23.24
N LYS A 25 -9.97 -36.23 22.53
CA LYS A 25 -11.43 -36.41 22.35
C LYS A 25 -12.14 -35.19 21.75
N ILE A 26 -11.43 -34.40 20.96
CA ILE A 26 -12.00 -33.28 20.19
C ILE A 26 -12.67 -33.83 18.92
N LEU A 27 -12.07 -34.86 18.32
CA LEU A 27 -12.66 -35.64 17.23
C LEU A 27 -13.10 -37.00 17.75
N ASN A 28 -14.27 -37.47 17.31
CA ASN A 28 -14.67 -38.86 17.48
C ASN A 28 -14.00 -39.75 16.41
N GLU A 29 -14.18 -41.07 16.50
CA GLU A 29 -13.56 -42.03 15.57
C GLU A 29 -14.01 -41.81 14.12
N GLU A 30 -15.29 -41.49 13.93
CA GLU A 30 -15.90 -41.28 12.63
C GLU A 30 -15.31 -40.05 11.93
N ASP A 31 -15.25 -38.92 12.63
CA ASP A 31 -14.71 -37.64 12.15
C ASP A 31 -13.21 -37.76 11.86
N PHE A 32 -12.46 -38.42 12.74
CA PHE A 32 -11.04 -38.70 12.52
C PHE A 32 -10.83 -39.52 11.24
N SER A 33 -11.64 -40.57 11.03
CA SER A 33 -11.57 -41.38 9.81
C SER A 33 -11.95 -40.59 8.56
N LYS A 34 -13.00 -39.75 8.62
CA LYS A 34 -13.43 -38.88 7.50
C LYS A 34 -12.33 -37.91 7.10
N LEU A 35 -11.76 -37.17 8.05
CA LEU A 35 -10.69 -36.21 7.81
C LEU A 35 -9.41 -36.88 7.29
N ARG A 36 -9.05 -38.04 7.84
CA ARG A 36 -7.85 -38.77 7.40
C ARG A 36 -7.95 -39.29 5.96
N LYS A 37 -9.14 -39.72 5.53
CA LYS A 37 -9.38 -40.28 4.19
C LYS A 37 -9.75 -39.24 3.12
N GLY A 38 -9.84 -37.95 3.49
CA GLY A 38 -10.37 -36.91 2.60
C GLY A 38 -11.85 -37.07 2.29
N GLY A 39 -12.59 -37.86 3.08
CA GLY A 39 -14.01 -38.16 2.88
C GLY A 39 -14.96 -37.02 3.24
N SER A 40 -14.40 -35.83 3.51
CA SER A 40 -15.11 -34.61 3.86
C SER A 40 -15.09 -33.56 2.74
N ILE A 41 -14.57 -33.93 1.57
CA ILE A 41 -14.68 -33.13 0.34
C ILE A 41 -16.11 -33.31 -0.20
N LEU A 42 -16.73 -32.21 -0.64
CA LEU A 42 -18.03 -32.24 -1.30
C LEU A 42 -18.00 -33.13 -2.55
N LYS A 43 -18.98 -34.02 -2.67
CA LYS A 43 -19.11 -34.90 -3.84
C LYS A 43 -19.84 -34.18 -4.97
N PRO A 44 -19.62 -34.58 -6.24
CA PRO A 44 -20.33 -34.04 -7.40
C PRO A 44 -21.84 -33.92 -7.28
N GLU A 45 -22.48 -34.95 -6.74
CA GLU A 45 -23.93 -35.03 -6.59
C GLU A 45 -24.51 -34.07 -5.53
N ASP A 46 -23.66 -33.60 -4.60
CA ASP A 46 -24.05 -32.74 -3.49
C ASP A 46 -23.85 -31.25 -3.84
N PHE A 47 -22.77 -30.90 -4.55
CA PHE A 47 -22.46 -29.50 -4.85
C PHE A 47 -23.33 -28.92 -5.97
N ASP A 48 -23.82 -29.74 -6.91
CA ASP A 48 -24.74 -29.30 -7.98
C ASP A 48 -26.08 -28.78 -7.43
N LYS A 49 -26.43 -29.17 -6.20
CA LYS A 49 -27.65 -28.75 -5.51
C LYS A 49 -27.45 -27.52 -4.61
N MET A 50 -26.21 -27.06 -4.43
CA MET A 50 -25.91 -25.95 -3.52
C MET A 50 -26.03 -24.59 -4.21
N ILE A 51 -25.58 -24.48 -5.46
CA ILE A 51 -25.62 -23.27 -6.29
C ILE A 51 -25.81 -23.65 -7.76
N GLU A 52 -26.04 -22.68 -8.64
CA GLU A 52 -26.24 -22.90 -10.07
C GLU A 52 -24.91 -23.04 -10.86
N ASN A 53 -24.94 -23.77 -11.98
CA ASN A 53 -23.83 -23.89 -12.95
C ASN A 53 -22.51 -24.44 -12.37
N VAL A 54 -22.58 -25.46 -11.50
CA VAL A 54 -21.38 -25.99 -10.84
C VAL A 54 -20.58 -26.92 -11.74
N ILE A 55 -19.27 -26.68 -11.82
CA ILE A 55 -18.31 -27.50 -12.59
C ILE A 55 -17.27 -28.21 -11.72
N GLY A 56 -17.26 -27.94 -10.40
CA GLY A 56 -16.29 -28.51 -9.47
C GLY A 56 -16.29 -27.83 -8.10
N VAL A 57 -15.33 -28.20 -7.25
CA VAL A 57 -15.16 -27.67 -5.88
C VAL A 57 -13.84 -26.92 -5.78
N PHE A 58 -13.88 -25.72 -5.20
CA PHE A 58 -12.69 -24.95 -4.86
C PHE A 58 -12.31 -25.18 -3.39
N GLY A 59 -11.12 -25.71 -3.15
CA GLY A 59 -10.63 -26.03 -1.80
C GLY A 59 -9.82 -24.90 -1.18
N LEU A 60 -10.10 -24.57 0.08
CA LEU A 60 -9.29 -23.68 0.91
C LEU A 60 -8.70 -24.44 2.12
N PRO A 61 -7.50 -24.05 2.61
CA PRO A 61 -6.92 -24.66 3.80
C PRO A 61 -7.79 -24.43 5.05
N ILE A 62 -7.90 -25.44 5.91
CA ILE A 62 -8.48 -25.31 7.25
C ILE A 62 -7.39 -25.45 8.32
N GLY A 63 -7.26 -24.42 9.16
CA GLY A 63 -6.39 -24.37 10.33
C GLY A 63 -7.18 -24.30 11.63
N LEU A 64 -6.48 -24.36 12.76
CA LEU A 64 -7.06 -24.21 14.09
C LEU A 64 -6.38 -23.06 14.84
N GLY A 65 -7.16 -22.03 15.19
CA GLY A 65 -6.84 -21.03 16.18
C GLY A 65 -6.90 -21.63 17.59
N LEU A 66 -5.77 -21.65 18.28
CA LEU A 66 -5.62 -22.28 19.60
C LEU A 66 -5.61 -21.25 20.74
N ASN A 67 -5.71 -21.74 21.98
CA ASN A 67 -5.58 -20.99 23.23
C ASN A 67 -6.73 -20.04 23.59
N PHE A 68 -7.83 -20.02 22.84
CA PHE A 68 -8.96 -19.13 23.14
C PHE A 68 -9.63 -19.51 24.46
N LEU A 69 -9.71 -18.54 25.36
CA LEU A 69 -10.49 -18.57 26.59
C LEU A 69 -11.49 -17.43 26.51
N VAL A 70 -12.78 -17.73 26.37
CA VAL A 70 -13.85 -16.72 26.28
C VAL A 70 -14.89 -17.03 27.33
N ASN A 71 -15.22 -16.07 28.19
CA ASN A 71 -16.18 -16.24 29.29
C ASN A 71 -15.87 -17.47 30.18
N GLY A 72 -14.57 -17.74 30.41
CA GLY A 72 -14.11 -18.89 31.19
C GLY A 72 -14.18 -20.25 30.48
N LYS A 73 -14.59 -20.30 29.21
CA LYS A 73 -14.65 -21.53 28.41
C LYS A 73 -13.55 -21.57 27.35
N ASP A 74 -12.93 -22.75 27.23
CA ASP A 74 -11.92 -23.06 26.22
C ASP A 74 -12.54 -23.32 24.83
N TYR A 75 -11.97 -22.70 23.80
CA TYR A 75 -12.35 -22.92 22.40
C TYR A 75 -11.14 -23.24 21.53
N ILE A 76 -11.33 -24.20 20.63
CA ILE A 76 -10.45 -24.45 19.49
C ILE A 76 -11.21 -23.93 18.28
N VAL A 77 -10.65 -22.92 17.61
CA VAL A 77 -11.35 -22.12 16.59
C VAL A 77 -10.97 -22.60 15.19
N PRO A 78 -11.85 -23.26 14.44
CA PRO A 78 -11.57 -23.64 13.06
C PRO A 78 -11.57 -22.40 12.16
N MET A 79 -10.60 -22.31 11.27
CA MET A 79 -10.38 -21.14 10.41
C MET A 79 -10.07 -21.61 8.99
N VAL A 80 -10.89 -21.20 8.02
CA VAL A 80 -10.67 -21.45 6.60
C VAL A 80 -10.14 -20.19 5.94
N VAL A 81 -8.87 -20.20 5.53
CA VAL A 81 -8.22 -19.02 4.95
C VAL A 81 -6.95 -19.41 4.17
N GLU A 82 -6.67 -18.69 3.09
CA GLU A 82 -5.48 -18.86 2.24
C GLU A 82 -4.31 -17.97 2.67
N GLU A 83 -4.59 -16.81 3.27
CA GLU A 83 -3.57 -15.85 3.66
C GLU A 83 -2.70 -16.41 4.80
N PRO A 84 -1.37 -16.46 4.61
CA PRO A 84 -0.46 -16.97 5.64
C PRO A 84 -0.49 -16.14 6.92
N SER A 85 0.03 -16.72 8.00
CA SER A 85 0.20 -16.07 9.31
C SER A 85 -1.08 -15.79 10.09
N ILE A 86 -2.26 -15.70 9.47
CA ILE A 86 -3.53 -15.41 10.19
C ILE A 86 -3.76 -16.38 11.36
N VAL A 87 -3.77 -17.68 11.10
CA VAL A 87 -4.04 -18.70 12.13
C VAL A 87 -2.99 -18.68 13.25
N ALA A 88 -1.73 -18.42 12.90
CA ALA A 88 -0.64 -18.29 13.87
C ALA A 88 -0.77 -17.01 14.71
N ALA A 89 -1.15 -15.90 14.06
CA ALA A 89 -1.34 -14.59 14.64
C ALA A 89 -2.46 -14.59 15.68
N VAL A 90 -3.64 -15.14 15.37
CA VAL A 90 -4.73 -15.28 16.36
C VAL A 90 -4.34 -16.22 17.49
N SER A 91 -3.69 -17.35 17.21
CA SER A 91 -3.30 -18.33 18.25
C SER A 91 -2.30 -17.73 19.23
N SER A 92 -1.38 -16.90 18.73
CA SER A 92 -0.40 -16.17 19.53
C SER A 92 -1.07 -15.09 20.39
N ALA A 93 -1.94 -14.27 19.79
CA ALA A 93 -2.68 -13.23 20.51
C ALA A 93 -3.58 -13.84 21.60
N ALA A 94 -4.34 -14.89 21.27
CA ALA A 94 -5.18 -15.61 22.23
C ALA A 94 -4.37 -16.20 23.38
N LYS A 95 -3.14 -16.68 23.13
CA LYS A 95 -2.24 -17.16 24.20
C LYS A 95 -1.85 -16.05 25.18
N VAL A 96 -1.53 -14.86 24.67
CA VAL A 96 -1.19 -13.69 25.49
C VAL A 96 -2.41 -13.27 26.32
N VAL A 97 -3.57 -13.11 25.68
CA VAL A 97 -4.81 -12.72 26.35
C VAL A 97 -5.25 -13.76 27.39
N ARG A 98 -5.12 -15.06 27.08
CA ARG A 98 -5.41 -16.14 28.03
C ARG A 98 -4.55 -16.03 29.30
N SER A 99 -3.28 -15.68 29.15
CA SER A 99 -2.36 -15.52 30.29
C SER A 99 -2.77 -14.35 31.19
N ALA A 100 -3.59 -13.43 30.67
CA ALA A 100 -4.18 -12.32 31.39
C ALA A 100 -5.63 -12.57 31.89
N GLY A 101 -6.17 -13.79 31.71
CA GLY A 101 -7.53 -14.16 32.15
C GLY A 101 -8.52 -14.45 31.02
N GLY A 102 -8.13 -14.25 29.76
CA GLY A 102 -8.98 -14.52 28.59
C GLY A 102 -9.81 -13.31 28.13
N PHE A 103 -10.75 -13.59 27.24
CA PHE A 103 -11.70 -12.61 26.73
C PHE A 103 -13.01 -12.67 27.52
N SER A 104 -13.63 -11.51 27.73
CA SER A 104 -15.02 -11.39 28.16
C SER A 104 -15.85 -10.96 26.96
N ALA A 105 -16.98 -11.61 26.71
CA ALA A 105 -17.85 -11.27 25.60
C ALA A 105 -19.32 -11.33 25.99
N GLU A 106 -20.13 -10.47 25.39
CA GLU A 106 -21.58 -10.42 25.57
C GLU A 106 -22.27 -10.10 24.25
N SER A 107 -23.48 -10.61 24.07
CA SER A 107 -24.30 -10.41 22.87
C SER A 107 -25.69 -9.91 23.25
N SER A 108 -26.29 -9.07 22.40
CA SER A 108 -27.71 -8.74 22.48
C SER A 108 -28.58 -9.91 21.97
N ASP A 109 -29.90 -9.73 22.01
CA ASP A 109 -30.80 -10.70 21.39
C ASP A 109 -30.59 -10.78 19.87
N PRO A 110 -30.75 -11.97 19.24
CA PRO A 110 -30.43 -12.21 17.83
C PRO A 110 -31.54 -11.69 16.90
N VAL A 111 -31.78 -10.39 16.98
CA VAL A 111 -32.81 -9.66 16.23
C VAL A 111 -32.28 -9.21 14.88
N LEU A 112 -32.99 -9.60 13.83
CA LEU A 112 -32.76 -9.18 12.45
C LEU A 112 -33.87 -8.24 11.99
N ILE A 113 -33.53 -7.26 11.15
CA ILE A 113 -34.47 -6.29 10.60
C ILE A 113 -34.99 -6.79 9.25
N GLY A 114 -36.30 -6.88 9.10
CA GLY A 114 -36.98 -6.99 7.81
C GLY A 114 -37.53 -5.65 7.36
N GLN A 115 -37.26 -5.22 6.13
CA GLN A 115 -37.69 -3.93 5.59
C GLN A 115 -38.80 -4.09 4.56
N ILE A 116 -39.87 -3.31 4.73
CA ILE A 116 -40.98 -3.22 3.79
C ILE A 116 -41.08 -1.76 3.33
N GLN A 117 -40.74 -1.52 2.07
CA GLN A 117 -40.78 -0.20 1.46
C GLN A 117 -42.16 0.09 0.89
N VAL A 118 -42.77 1.18 1.32
CA VAL A 118 -44.09 1.64 0.85
C VAL A 118 -43.93 2.99 0.12
N MET A 119 -44.40 3.01 -1.12
CA MET A 119 -44.39 4.15 -2.04
C MET A 119 -45.81 4.70 -2.24
N GLU A 120 -45.92 5.85 -2.92
CA GLU A 120 -47.19 6.48 -3.29
C GLU A 120 -48.10 6.81 -2.09
N VAL A 121 -47.52 7.08 -0.92
CA VAL A 121 -48.27 7.39 0.31
C VAL A 121 -48.65 8.87 0.35
N LYS A 122 -49.94 9.20 0.28
CA LYS A 122 -50.44 10.60 0.30
C LYS A 122 -50.04 11.40 1.55
N ASN A 123 -49.99 10.74 2.72
CA ASN A 123 -49.59 11.36 3.98
C ASN A 123 -48.72 10.39 4.79
N PRO A 124 -47.39 10.42 4.62
CA PRO A 124 -46.44 9.52 5.28
C PRO A 124 -46.49 9.57 6.80
N ALA A 125 -46.69 10.76 7.39
CA ALA A 125 -46.82 10.90 8.84
C ALA A 125 -48.06 10.19 9.39
N LYS A 126 -49.21 10.32 8.71
CA LYS A 126 -50.44 9.59 9.07
C LYS A 126 -50.28 8.09 8.88
N ALA A 127 -49.65 7.66 7.78
CA ALA A 127 -49.39 6.26 7.50
C ALA A 127 -48.49 5.63 8.58
N LYS A 128 -47.41 6.32 8.99
CA LYS A 128 -46.55 5.92 10.10
C LYS A 128 -47.36 5.69 11.38
N LYS A 129 -48.21 6.65 11.76
CA LYS A 129 -49.05 6.52 12.95
C LYS A 129 -50.02 5.34 12.84
N ALA A 130 -50.64 5.13 11.68
CA ALA A 130 -51.58 4.04 11.45
C ALA A 130 -50.92 2.66 11.52
N VAL A 131 -49.72 2.50 10.95
CA VAL A 131 -48.93 1.27 11.05
C VAL A 131 -48.57 0.97 12.51
N LEU A 132 -48.09 1.96 13.25
CA LEU A 132 -47.73 1.79 14.66
C LEU A 132 -48.95 1.47 15.55
N GLN A 133 -50.12 2.04 15.26
CA GLN A 133 -51.37 1.69 15.97
C GLN A 133 -51.80 0.23 15.74
N LYS A 134 -51.44 -0.36 14.59
CA LYS A 134 -51.72 -1.75 14.22
C LYS A 134 -50.51 -2.68 14.38
N LYS A 135 -49.48 -2.25 15.12
CA LYS A 135 -48.25 -3.01 15.36
C LYS A 135 -48.52 -4.45 15.82
N ASN A 136 -49.41 -4.64 16.79
CA ASN A 136 -49.72 -5.98 17.32
C ASN A 136 -50.39 -6.89 16.28
N GLU A 137 -51.26 -6.33 15.43
CA GLU A 137 -51.89 -7.06 14.32
C GLU A 137 -50.83 -7.54 13.33
N LEU A 138 -49.88 -6.66 12.98
CA LEU A 138 -48.75 -6.98 12.08
C LEU A 138 -47.82 -8.05 12.67
N ILE A 139 -47.47 -7.94 13.96
CA ILE A 139 -46.64 -8.93 14.65
C ILE A 139 -47.31 -10.30 14.66
N ASN A 140 -48.61 -10.34 14.99
CA ASN A 140 -49.36 -11.59 15.02
C ASN A 140 -49.45 -12.23 13.63
N LEU A 141 -49.70 -11.42 12.59
CA LEU A 141 -49.71 -11.90 11.21
C LEU A 141 -48.34 -12.46 10.81
N ALA A 142 -47.26 -11.71 11.03
CA ALA A 142 -45.91 -12.16 10.71
C ALA A 142 -45.55 -13.47 11.43
N ASN A 143 -45.91 -13.61 12.71
CA ASN A 143 -45.68 -14.81 13.49
C ASN A 143 -46.53 -16.02 13.06
N SER A 144 -47.75 -15.80 12.54
CA SER A 144 -48.60 -16.88 12.03
C SER A 144 -48.01 -17.59 10.79
N LEU A 145 -47.13 -16.91 10.05
CA LEU A 145 -46.44 -17.49 8.89
C LEU A 145 -45.35 -18.48 9.30
N HIS A 146 -44.84 -18.37 10.54
CA HIS A 146 -43.78 -19.21 11.08
C HIS A 146 -44.07 -19.67 12.52
N PRO A 147 -45.13 -20.47 12.73
CA PRO A 147 -45.61 -20.83 14.07
C PRO A 147 -44.57 -21.61 14.88
N HIS A 148 -43.74 -22.45 14.24
CA HIS A 148 -42.67 -23.18 14.92
C HIS A 148 -41.54 -22.27 15.43
N MET A 149 -41.29 -21.12 14.79
CA MET A 149 -40.31 -20.15 15.27
C MET A 149 -40.87 -19.40 16.49
N ALA A 150 -42.13 -18.97 16.41
CA ALA A 150 -42.83 -18.33 17.52
C ALA A 150 -42.95 -19.26 18.74
N ALA A 151 -43.24 -20.56 18.54
CA ALA A 151 -43.31 -21.56 19.59
C ALA A 151 -41.98 -21.79 20.31
N ARG A 152 -40.84 -21.58 19.63
CA ARG A 152 -39.49 -21.58 20.24
C ARG A 152 -39.13 -20.24 20.90
N GLY A 153 -40.11 -19.36 21.04
CA GLY A 153 -39.98 -18.02 21.60
C GLY A 153 -39.29 -17.02 20.68
N GLY A 154 -39.03 -17.35 19.42
CA GLY A 154 -38.51 -16.41 18.41
C GLY A 154 -39.63 -15.58 17.76
N GLY A 155 -39.43 -15.19 16.50
CA GLY A 155 -40.42 -14.51 15.67
C GLY A 155 -40.38 -12.99 15.76
N ALA A 156 -41.30 -12.32 15.07
CA ALA A 156 -41.47 -10.87 15.12
C ALA A 156 -41.75 -10.40 16.55
N LYS A 157 -40.96 -9.43 17.01
CA LYS A 157 -41.00 -8.82 18.35
C LYS A 157 -41.50 -7.39 18.34
N ASP A 158 -41.16 -6.65 17.29
CA ASP A 158 -41.49 -5.23 17.19
C ASP A 158 -41.70 -4.80 15.73
N VAL A 159 -42.30 -3.62 15.55
CA VAL A 159 -42.44 -2.91 14.29
C VAL A 159 -41.99 -1.47 14.48
N GLU A 160 -41.00 -1.03 13.71
CA GLU A 160 -40.59 0.37 13.63
C GLU A 160 -40.99 0.97 12.28
N VAL A 161 -41.15 2.29 12.21
CA VAL A 161 -41.49 2.97 10.96
C VAL A 161 -40.67 4.24 10.78
N ARG A 162 -39.99 4.31 9.64
CA ARG A 162 -39.15 5.43 9.22
C ARG A 162 -39.77 6.10 7.99
N ILE A 163 -39.60 7.42 7.90
CA ILE A 163 -39.95 8.19 6.70
C ILE A 163 -38.63 8.67 6.13
N LEU A 164 -38.35 8.34 4.87
CA LEU A 164 -37.10 8.66 4.19
C LEU A 164 -37.39 9.40 2.88
N PRO A 165 -36.53 10.34 2.47
CA PRO A 165 -36.72 11.04 1.20
C PRO A 165 -36.44 10.12 0.00
N ASP A 166 -37.32 10.16 -0.99
CA ASP A 166 -37.09 9.70 -2.37
C ASP A 166 -36.27 10.78 -3.09
N ILE A 167 -34.98 10.53 -3.25
CA ILE A 167 -34.01 11.49 -3.82
C ILE A 167 -34.36 11.82 -5.27
N SER A 168 -34.89 10.87 -6.03
CA SER A 168 -35.14 11.03 -7.46
C SER A 168 -36.35 11.91 -7.75
N GLU A 169 -37.45 11.73 -7.01
CA GLU A 169 -38.71 12.43 -7.29
C GLU A 169 -39.12 13.45 -6.21
N LYS A 170 -38.24 13.76 -5.25
CA LYS A 170 -38.52 14.66 -4.11
C LYS A 170 -39.81 14.28 -3.34
N ARG A 171 -40.13 12.98 -3.31
CA ARG A 171 -41.24 12.41 -2.53
C ARG A 171 -40.72 11.85 -1.21
N GLU A 172 -41.61 11.32 -0.39
CA GLU A 172 -41.27 10.59 0.83
C GLU A 172 -41.66 9.12 0.68
N MET A 173 -40.83 8.24 1.24
CA MET A 173 -41.03 6.80 1.34
C MET A 173 -41.36 6.45 2.79
N VAL A 174 -42.28 5.50 3.01
CA VAL A 174 -42.50 4.93 4.34
C VAL A 174 -41.82 3.57 4.39
N ILE A 175 -40.85 3.41 5.29
CA ILE A 175 -40.13 2.15 5.49
C ILE A 175 -40.58 1.53 6.81
N VAL A 176 -41.23 0.38 6.72
CA VAL A 176 -41.64 -0.40 7.90
C VAL A 176 -40.55 -1.43 8.18
N HIS A 177 -40.04 -1.46 9.41
CA HIS A 177 -39.11 -2.46 9.89
C HIS A 177 -39.86 -3.49 10.75
N LEU A 178 -39.77 -4.77 10.42
CA LEU A 178 -40.11 -5.87 11.31
C LEU A 178 -38.86 -6.28 12.08
N LEU A 179 -38.89 -6.22 13.41
CA LEU A 179 -37.78 -6.69 14.25
C LEU A 179 -38.04 -8.15 14.62
N VAL A 180 -37.24 -9.09 14.10
CA VAL A 180 -37.50 -10.53 14.19
C VAL A 180 -36.38 -11.23 14.96
N ASP A 181 -36.73 -11.88 16.07
CA ASP A 181 -35.81 -12.80 16.76
C ASP A 181 -35.73 -14.12 15.99
N THR A 182 -34.55 -14.39 15.47
CA THR A 182 -34.28 -15.54 14.59
C THR A 182 -33.66 -16.73 15.33
N ARG A 183 -33.50 -16.61 16.66
CA ARG A 183 -32.88 -17.63 17.53
C ARG A 183 -31.53 -18.09 16.99
N ASP A 184 -31.39 -19.37 16.70
CA ASP A 184 -30.16 -20.01 16.24
C ASP A 184 -29.99 -20.05 14.72
N ALA A 185 -30.98 -19.58 13.95
CA ALA A 185 -30.90 -19.54 12.49
C ALA A 185 -30.48 -18.14 12.02
N MET A 186 -29.63 -18.02 11.00
CA MET A 186 -29.24 -16.70 10.46
C MET A 186 -30.48 -15.84 10.13
N GLY A 187 -31.50 -16.46 9.51
CA GLY A 187 -32.87 -15.93 9.49
C GLY A 187 -33.26 -15.11 8.26
N ALA A 188 -32.43 -15.04 7.21
CA ALA A 188 -32.73 -14.28 5.99
C ALA A 188 -34.07 -14.68 5.34
N ASN A 189 -34.24 -15.96 4.99
CA ASN A 189 -35.47 -16.46 4.35
C ASN A 189 -36.70 -16.29 5.25
N LEU A 190 -36.54 -16.54 6.55
CA LEU A 190 -37.58 -16.36 7.57
C LEU A 190 -38.10 -14.92 7.58
N VAL A 191 -37.19 -13.94 7.63
CA VAL A 191 -37.55 -12.52 7.68
C VAL A 191 -38.17 -12.05 6.36
N ASN A 192 -37.66 -12.51 5.22
CA ASN A 192 -38.21 -12.18 3.91
C ASN A 192 -39.66 -12.68 3.78
N SER A 193 -39.93 -13.93 4.13
CA SER A 193 -41.29 -14.49 4.12
C SER A 193 -42.24 -13.75 5.06
N MET A 194 -41.77 -13.32 6.25
CA MET A 194 -42.56 -12.45 7.13
C MET A 194 -42.88 -11.09 6.50
N CYS A 195 -41.92 -10.49 5.79
CA CYS A 195 -42.11 -9.22 5.10
C CYS A 195 -43.11 -9.37 3.94
N GLU A 196 -43.01 -10.44 3.17
CA GLU A 196 -43.93 -10.76 2.08
C GLU A 196 -45.37 -10.94 2.57
N GLY A 197 -45.57 -11.74 3.63
CA GLY A 197 -46.92 -11.96 4.16
C GLY A 197 -47.51 -10.75 4.90
N ALA A 198 -46.68 -9.87 5.47
CA ALA A 198 -47.15 -8.63 6.09
C ALA A 198 -47.49 -7.51 5.09
N ALA A 199 -46.95 -7.56 3.87
CA ALA A 199 -47.08 -6.50 2.88
C ALA A 199 -48.53 -6.13 2.51
N PRO A 200 -49.47 -7.07 2.25
CA PRO A 200 -50.84 -6.70 1.88
C PRO A 200 -51.58 -5.94 2.99
N LEU A 201 -51.32 -6.27 4.26
CA LEU A 201 -51.90 -5.55 5.40
C LEU A 201 -51.32 -4.13 5.50
N ILE A 202 -50.01 -3.96 5.25
CA ILE A 202 -49.37 -2.64 5.26
C ILE A 202 -49.90 -1.76 4.12
N GLU A 203 -50.09 -2.29 2.91
CA GLU A 203 -50.73 -1.56 1.79
C GLU A 203 -52.13 -1.08 2.19
N LYS A 204 -52.94 -1.98 2.77
CA LYS A 204 -54.29 -1.64 3.26
C LYS A 204 -54.29 -0.54 4.33
N ILE A 205 -53.31 -0.55 5.25
CA ILE A 205 -53.21 0.43 6.34
C ILE A 205 -52.75 1.80 5.81
N THR A 206 -51.78 1.80 4.90
CA THR A 206 -51.10 3.02 4.44
C THR A 206 -51.79 3.67 3.24
N GLY A 207 -52.54 2.88 2.44
CA GLY A 207 -53.08 3.29 1.16
C GLY A 207 -52.02 3.49 0.07
N GLY A 208 -50.77 3.08 0.32
CA GLY A 208 -49.66 3.11 -0.63
C GLY A 208 -49.40 1.73 -1.26
N LYS A 209 -48.34 1.65 -2.06
CA LYS A 209 -47.90 0.42 -2.73
C LYS A 209 -46.58 -0.10 -2.15
N VAL A 210 -46.52 -1.37 -1.82
CA VAL A 210 -45.30 -2.03 -1.34
C VAL A 210 -44.39 -2.40 -2.52
N PHE A 211 -43.10 -2.14 -2.39
CA PHE A 211 -42.10 -2.48 -3.40
C PHE A 211 -41.10 -3.52 -2.89
N LEU A 212 -40.10 -3.11 -2.08
CA LEU A 212 -39.14 -4.03 -1.47
C LEU A 212 -39.69 -4.68 -0.20
N ARG A 213 -39.38 -5.97 -0.04
CA ARG A 213 -39.68 -6.83 1.13
C ARG A 213 -38.45 -7.69 1.40
N ILE A 214 -37.49 -7.15 2.14
CA ILE A 214 -36.15 -7.75 2.20
C ILE A 214 -35.53 -7.48 3.57
N LEU A 215 -34.74 -8.43 4.09
CA LEU A 215 -33.93 -8.18 5.27
C LEU A 215 -32.95 -7.02 5.08
N SER A 216 -32.54 -6.41 6.19
CA SER A 216 -31.37 -5.53 6.23
C SER A 216 -30.15 -6.31 6.74
N ASN A 217 -29.04 -6.26 6.00
CA ASN A 217 -27.76 -6.81 6.47
C ASN A 217 -27.09 -5.91 7.51
N LEU A 218 -27.49 -4.64 7.65
CA LEU A 218 -27.08 -3.84 8.80
C LEU A 218 -27.83 -4.35 10.05
N ALA A 219 -27.30 -5.43 10.63
CA ALA A 219 -27.89 -6.15 11.76
C ALA A 219 -27.62 -5.44 13.11
N ASP A 220 -27.81 -4.11 13.16
CA ASP A 220 -27.48 -3.25 14.31
C ASP A 220 -28.30 -3.52 15.59
N ARG A 221 -29.23 -4.48 15.54
CA ARG A 221 -29.97 -5.01 16.70
C ARG A 221 -29.38 -6.30 17.26
N SER A 222 -28.40 -6.90 16.57
CA SER A 222 -27.62 -8.07 16.98
C SER A 222 -26.17 -7.65 17.25
N ILE A 223 -25.96 -6.83 18.27
CA ILE A 223 -24.63 -6.32 18.64
C ILE A 223 -23.92 -7.31 19.55
N VAL A 224 -22.64 -7.51 19.29
CA VAL A 224 -21.74 -8.26 20.15
C VAL A 224 -20.60 -7.37 20.58
N LYS A 225 -20.21 -7.52 21.85
CA LYS A 225 -19.03 -6.87 22.43
C LYS A 225 -18.07 -7.93 22.94
N ALA A 226 -16.78 -7.75 22.68
CA ALA A 226 -15.74 -8.53 23.34
C ALA A 226 -14.64 -7.60 23.88
N LYS A 227 -14.07 -7.98 25.03
CA LYS A 227 -13.08 -7.21 25.77
C LYS A 227 -11.93 -8.08 26.23
N CYS A 228 -10.75 -7.49 26.35
CA CYS A 228 -9.61 -8.06 27.05
C CYS A 228 -8.82 -7.00 27.83
N VAL A 229 -8.13 -7.43 28.87
CA VAL A 229 -7.19 -6.62 29.65
C VAL A 229 -5.88 -7.37 29.72
N ILE A 230 -4.77 -6.71 29.40
CA ILE A 230 -3.44 -7.36 29.29
C ILE A 230 -2.42 -6.56 30.10
N PRO A 231 -1.92 -7.13 31.21
CA PRO A 231 -0.80 -6.57 31.94
C PRO A 231 0.41 -6.31 31.06
N VAL A 232 1.09 -5.20 31.33
CA VAL A 232 2.20 -4.70 30.53
C VAL A 232 3.33 -5.73 30.42
N ASP A 233 3.62 -6.47 31.50
CA ASP A 233 4.68 -7.48 31.55
C ASP A 233 4.46 -8.64 30.56
N LEU A 234 3.21 -8.91 30.17
CA LEU A 234 2.87 -9.94 29.18
C LEU A 234 3.06 -9.47 27.73
N LEU A 235 3.23 -8.17 27.51
CA LEU A 235 3.45 -7.58 26.18
C LEU A 235 4.94 -7.49 25.82
N GLU A 236 5.82 -7.54 26.82
CA GLU A 236 7.26 -7.47 26.64
C GLU A 236 7.78 -8.56 25.69
N GLY A 237 8.72 -8.19 24.84
CA GLY A 237 9.38 -9.14 23.96
C GLY A 237 10.13 -8.46 22.82
N LYS A 238 11.06 -9.21 22.24
CA LYS A 238 11.82 -8.81 21.04
C LYS A 238 12.52 -7.45 21.16
N GLY A 239 13.04 -7.14 22.35
CA GLY A 239 13.74 -5.88 22.63
C GLY A 239 12.84 -4.67 22.93
N TYR A 240 11.51 -4.84 22.97
CA TYR A 240 10.57 -3.79 23.35
C TYR A 240 10.01 -4.03 24.75
N SER A 241 10.10 -3.02 25.62
CA SER A 241 9.40 -2.99 26.91
C SER A 241 7.90 -3.06 26.68
N GLY A 242 7.16 -3.76 27.55
CA GLY A 242 5.71 -3.87 27.42
C GLY A 242 4.98 -2.52 27.32
N GLY A 243 5.47 -1.48 28.02
CA GLY A 243 4.88 -0.14 28.00
C GLY A 243 4.92 0.50 26.61
N LYS A 244 6.07 0.42 25.93
CA LYS A 244 6.21 0.85 24.53
C LYS A 244 5.29 0.07 23.59
N VAL A 245 5.14 -1.25 23.80
CA VAL A 245 4.24 -2.07 22.99
C VAL A 245 2.79 -1.62 23.18
N ARG A 246 2.34 -1.44 24.43
CA ARG A 246 1.01 -0.91 24.76
C ARG A 246 0.76 0.43 24.08
N ASP A 247 1.66 1.39 24.27
CA ASP A 247 1.48 2.75 23.77
C ASP A 247 1.49 2.79 22.24
N GLY A 248 2.31 1.96 21.59
CA GLY A 248 2.30 1.82 20.13
C GLY A 248 1.00 1.18 19.61
N ILE A 249 0.40 0.23 20.33
CA ILE A 249 -0.91 -0.34 20.01
C ILE A 249 -2.01 0.72 20.08
N ILE A 250 -2.01 1.53 21.15
CA ILE A 250 -2.98 2.62 21.34
C ILE A 250 -2.85 3.65 20.21
N LEU A 251 -1.62 4.11 19.93
CA LEU A 251 -1.37 5.09 18.87
C LEU A 251 -1.79 4.57 17.49
N ALA A 252 -1.56 3.28 17.21
CA ALA A 252 -2.01 2.66 15.95
C ALA A 252 -3.55 2.61 15.85
N ASN A 253 -4.26 2.44 16.98
CA ASN A 253 -5.71 2.50 17.02
C ASN A 253 -6.22 3.95 16.86
N ASP A 254 -5.59 4.94 17.49
CA ASP A 254 -5.91 6.36 17.31
C ASP A 254 -5.79 6.80 15.84
N PHE A 255 -4.76 6.31 15.14
CA PHE A 255 -4.63 6.54 13.70
C PHE A 255 -5.79 5.92 12.91
N ALA A 256 -6.21 4.70 13.27
CA ALA A 256 -7.35 4.04 12.63
C ALA A 256 -8.71 4.67 13.00
N LEU A 257 -8.83 5.32 14.16
CA LEU A 257 -10.04 6.05 14.55
C LEU A 257 -10.19 7.36 13.77
N THR A 258 -9.07 7.98 13.42
CA THR A 258 -9.02 9.33 12.82
C THR A 258 -8.94 9.31 11.29
N ASP A 259 -8.33 8.31 10.66
CA ASP A 259 -8.14 8.24 9.20
C ASP A 259 -8.88 7.04 8.56
N PRO A 260 -9.85 7.26 7.65
CA PRO A 260 -10.54 6.18 6.94
C PRO A 260 -9.63 5.25 6.14
N TYR A 261 -8.52 5.76 5.59
CA TYR A 261 -7.57 4.92 4.87
C TYR A 261 -6.94 3.88 5.79
N ARG A 262 -6.53 4.31 6.99
CA ARG A 262 -6.02 3.39 8.00
C ARG A 262 -7.12 2.51 8.58
N ALA A 263 -8.30 3.06 8.85
CA ALA A 263 -9.46 2.33 9.35
C ALA A 263 -9.81 1.15 8.44
N ALA A 264 -9.73 1.32 7.11
CA ALA A 264 -10.02 0.26 6.15
C ALA A 264 -9.07 -0.92 6.33
N THR A 265 -7.76 -0.68 6.41
CA THR A 265 -6.76 -1.73 6.67
C THR A 265 -6.89 -2.34 8.07
N HIS A 266 -7.22 -1.52 9.06
CA HIS A 266 -7.42 -1.94 10.46
C HIS A 266 -8.60 -2.92 10.57
N ASN A 267 -9.73 -2.58 9.94
CA ASN A 267 -10.93 -3.41 9.92
C ASN A 267 -10.73 -4.64 9.04
N LYS A 268 -10.06 -4.55 7.88
CA LYS A 268 -9.64 -5.73 7.08
C LYS A 268 -8.88 -6.73 7.96
N GLY A 269 -7.98 -6.24 8.81
CA GLY A 269 -7.25 -7.06 9.78
C GLY A 269 -8.17 -7.80 10.76
N ILE A 270 -9.24 -7.17 11.25
CA ILE A 270 -10.28 -7.83 12.07
C ILE A 270 -10.96 -8.94 11.25
N MET A 271 -11.36 -8.61 10.02
CA MET A 271 -12.14 -9.51 9.15
C MET A 271 -11.34 -10.74 8.70
N ASN A 272 -10.02 -10.64 8.55
CA ASN A 272 -9.15 -11.81 8.35
C ASN A 272 -9.39 -12.94 9.38
N GLY A 273 -9.64 -12.56 10.64
CA GLY A 273 -9.94 -13.52 11.70
C GLY A 273 -11.40 -13.96 11.64
N ILE A 274 -12.32 -13.00 11.54
CA ILE A 274 -13.77 -13.24 11.56
C ILE A 274 -14.20 -14.12 10.38
N ASP A 275 -13.88 -13.71 9.15
CA ASP A 275 -14.33 -14.39 7.93
C ASP A 275 -13.84 -15.82 7.88
N SER A 276 -12.61 -16.07 8.34
CA SER A 276 -12.07 -17.42 8.38
C SER A 276 -12.91 -18.37 9.26
N LEU A 277 -13.48 -17.87 10.37
CA LEU A 277 -14.38 -18.62 11.23
C LEU A 277 -15.80 -18.69 10.65
N ILE A 278 -16.27 -17.61 10.03
CA ILE A 278 -17.57 -17.56 9.35
C ILE A 278 -17.62 -18.61 8.23
N ILE A 279 -16.60 -18.66 7.37
CA ILE A 279 -16.45 -19.65 6.30
C ILE A 279 -16.38 -21.07 6.89
N ALA A 280 -15.55 -21.28 7.92
CA ALA A 280 -15.40 -22.59 8.55
C ALA A 280 -16.72 -23.13 9.11
N THR A 281 -17.55 -22.24 9.66
CA THR A 281 -18.87 -22.58 10.20
C THR A 281 -19.96 -22.60 9.14
N GLY A 282 -19.67 -22.34 7.85
CA GLY A 282 -20.66 -22.35 6.77
C GLY A 282 -21.63 -21.16 6.78
N ASN A 283 -21.30 -20.09 7.50
CA ASN A 283 -22.10 -18.87 7.57
C ASN A 283 -21.78 -17.92 6.39
N ASP A 284 -22.68 -16.97 6.13
CA ASP A 284 -22.49 -15.98 5.05
C ASP A 284 -21.54 -14.85 5.48
N TRP A 285 -20.30 -14.89 4.99
CA TRP A 285 -19.30 -13.85 5.28
C TRP A 285 -19.61 -12.51 4.64
N ARG A 286 -20.35 -12.47 3.52
CA ARG A 286 -20.70 -11.21 2.84
C ARG A 286 -21.70 -10.42 3.69
N ALA A 287 -22.67 -11.12 4.30
CA ALA A 287 -23.61 -10.51 5.22
C ALA A 287 -22.87 -9.92 6.45
N GLN A 288 -21.91 -10.67 7.00
CA GLN A 288 -21.10 -10.22 8.13
C GLN A 288 -20.22 -9.01 7.78
N GLU A 289 -19.54 -9.05 6.64
CA GLU A 289 -18.71 -7.95 6.13
C GLU A 289 -19.51 -6.67 5.91
N ALA A 290 -20.65 -6.78 5.21
CA ALA A 290 -21.56 -5.65 4.98
C ALA A 290 -22.03 -5.02 6.30
N ALA A 291 -22.39 -5.85 7.29
CA ALA A 291 -22.83 -5.38 8.59
C ALA A 291 -21.71 -4.64 9.35
N ALA A 292 -20.53 -5.25 9.42
CA ALA A 292 -19.37 -4.70 10.13
C ALA A 292 -18.92 -3.37 9.52
N HIS A 293 -18.74 -3.32 8.20
CA HIS A 293 -18.27 -2.13 7.50
C HIS A 293 -19.29 -0.99 7.47
N ALA A 294 -20.60 -1.29 7.34
CA ALA A 294 -21.64 -0.26 7.48
C ALA A 294 -21.68 0.30 8.92
N TYR A 295 -21.54 -0.56 9.93
CA TYR A 295 -21.50 -0.15 11.33
C TYR A 295 -20.26 0.68 11.69
N ALA A 296 -19.13 0.42 11.04
CA ALA A 296 -17.91 1.22 11.16
C ALA A 296 -18.10 2.68 10.69
N ALA A 297 -19.11 2.96 9.87
CA ALA A 297 -19.43 4.31 9.37
C ALA A 297 -20.65 4.96 10.06
N ARG A 298 -21.21 4.34 11.11
CA ARG A 298 -22.47 4.78 11.76
C ARG A 298 -22.45 6.22 12.31
N SER A 299 -21.28 6.77 12.60
CA SER A 299 -21.09 8.15 13.08
C SER A 299 -20.99 9.18 11.95
N GLY A 300 -21.15 8.77 10.69
CA GLY A 300 -20.99 9.62 9.51
C GLY A 300 -19.57 9.61 8.92
N LYS A 301 -18.59 8.99 9.60
CA LYS A 301 -17.24 8.76 9.10
C LYS A 301 -16.84 7.31 9.35
N TYR A 302 -16.26 6.66 8.34
CA TYR A 302 -15.74 5.32 8.47
C TYR A 302 -14.53 5.29 9.43
N SER A 303 -14.60 4.47 10.48
CA SER A 303 -13.64 4.43 11.59
C SER A 303 -13.33 3.00 12.07
N ALA A 304 -12.42 2.83 13.02
CA ALA A 304 -12.06 1.53 13.57
C ALA A 304 -13.22 0.88 14.35
N LEU A 305 -13.38 -0.44 14.22
CA LEU A 305 -14.36 -1.23 14.98
C LEU A 305 -13.90 -1.59 16.40
N THR A 306 -12.63 -1.36 16.72
CA THR A 306 -12.03 -1.63 18.03
C THR A 306 -11.58 -0.35 18.71
N LEU A 307 -11.58 -0.38 20.04
CA LEU A 307 -10.96 0.63 20.90
C LEU A 307 -9.83 -0.02 21.70
N TRP A 308 -8.65 0.58 21.63
CA TRP A 308 -7.49 0.21 22.45
C TRP A 308 -7.12 1.38 23.36
N GLY A 309 -6.93 1.09 24.64
CA GLY A 309 -6.65 2.10 25.66
C GLY A 309 -5.82 1.55 26.80
N LYS A 310 -5.73 2.34 27.87
CA LYS A 310 -5.07 1.94 29.13
C LYS A 310 -6.03 2.11 30.30
N ASN A 311 -6.01 1.17 31.23
CA ASN A 311 -6.73 1.31 32.50
C ASN A 311 -5.91 2.13 33.52
N GLU A 312 -6.47 2.34 34.72
CA GLU A 312 -5.80 3.06 35.82
C GLU A 312 -4.48 2.41 36.28
N LYS A 313 -4.35 1.09 36.13
CA LYS A 313 -3.12 0.34 36.47
C LYS A 313 -2.05 0.42 35.37
N GLY A 314 -2.39 1.02 34.22
CA GLY A 314 -1.53 1.09 33.04
C GLY A 314 -1.55 -0.16 32.16
N ASP A 315 -2.45 -1.12 32.40
CA ASP A 315 -2.61 -2.30 31.54
C ASP A 315 -3.27 -1.91 30.21
N LEU A 316 -2.98 -2.67 29.15
CA LEU A 316 -3.63 -2.50 27.86
C LEU A 316 -5.06 -3.03 27.92
N THR A 317 -6.04 -2.22 27.52
CA THR A 317 -7.45 -2.63 27.39
C THR A 317 -7.86 -2.64 25.94
N GLY A 318 -8.45 -3.72 25.46
CA GLY A 318 -9.01 -3.83 24.11
C GLY A 318 -10.50 -4.10 24.15
N GLU A 319 -11.27 -3.44 23.29
CA GLU A 319 -12.70 -3.66 23.10
C GLU A 319 -13.03 -3.69 21.61
N ILE A 320 -13.96 -4.55 21.22
CA ILE A 320 -14.58 -4.56 19.89
C ILE A 320 -16.10 -4.53 20.06
N GLU A 321 -16.78 -3.76 19.22
CA GLU A 321 -18.24 -3.73 19.15
C GLU A 321 -18.65 -3.76 17.67
N LEU A 322 -19.40 -4.80 17.28
CA LEU A 322 -19.87 -4.97 15.91
C LEU A 322 -21.17 -5.77 15.84
N PRO A 323 -21.98 -5.58 14.78
CA PRO A 323 -23.10 -6.45 14.48
C PRO A 323 -22.60 -7.84 14.08
N VAL A 324 -23.17 -8.89 14.66
CA VAL A 324 -22.90 -10.27 14.27
C VAL A 324 -24.20 -11.06 14.20
N ARG A 325 -24.60 -11.43 12.98
CA ARG A 325 -25.74 -12.31 12.76
C ARG A 325 -25.30 -13.59 12.05
N VAL A 326 -25.24 -14.66 12.82
CA VAL A 326 -24.84 -16.01 12.38
C VAL A 326 -25.87 -17.05 12.79
N GLY A 327 -25.87 -18.19 12.13
CA GLY A 327 -26.64 -19.35 12.49
C GLY A 327 -25.77 -20.53 12.90
N ILE A 328 -26.35 -21.42 13.72
CA ILE A 328 -25.84 -22.78 13.97
C ILE A 328 -26.79 -23.86 13.44
N VAL A 329 -27.92 -23.45 12.84
CA VAL A 329 -28.91 -24.29 12.15
C VAL A 329 -29.36 -23.66 10.84
N GLY A 330 -29.71 -24.48 9.85
CA GLY A 330 -30.23 -24.04 8.55
C GLY A 330 -29.67 -24.85 7.38
N GLY A 331 -30.44 -24.90 6.28
CA GLY A 331 -30.12 -25.72 5.10
C GLY A 331 -28.68 -25.58 4.57
N PRO A 332 -28.14 -24.35 4.37
CA PRO A 332 -26.77 -24.17 3.90
C PRO A 332 -25.67 -24.67 4.86
N LEU A 333 -25.95 -24.72 6.16
CA LEU A 333 -25.02 -25.23 7.17
C LEU A 333 -24.98 -26.77 7.17
N GLU A 334 -26.09 -27.41 6.81
CA GLU A 334 -26.22 -28.87 6.77
C GLU A 334 -25.74 -29.48 5.44
N SER A 335 -25.64 -28.68 4.37
CA SER A 335 -25.25 -29.17 3.04
C SER A 335 -23.76 -29.47 2.90
N ASN A 336 -22.89 -28.89 3.75
CA ASN A 336 -21.45 -29.16 3.71
C ASN A 336 -21.03 -30.15 4.81
N PRO A 337 -20.50 -31.34 4.48
CA PRO A 337 -20.16 -32.38 5.46
C PRO A 337 -19.05 -31.99 6.45
N MET A 338 -18.25 -30.94 6.15
CA MET A 338 -17.27 -30.40 7.08
C MET A 338 -17.88 -29.56 8.20
N VAL A 339 -18.99 -28.87 7.95
CA VAL A 339 -19.58 -27.93 8.91
C VAL A 339 -20.00 -28.64 10.22
N PRO A 340 -20.68 -29.81 10.20
CA PRO A 340 -20.98 -30.54 11.43
C PRO A 340 -19.73 -30.94 12.24
N ILE A 341 -18.62 -31.27 11.57
CA ILE A 341 -17.34 -31.58 12.22
C ILE A 341 -16.77 -30.32 12.89
N VAL A 342 -16.79 -29.18 12.18
CA VAL A 342 -16.36 -27.87 12.70
C VAL A 342 -17.18 -27.46 13.93
N HIS A 343 -18.51 -27.61 13.89
CA HIS A 343 -19.37 -27.31 15.04
C HIS A 343 -19.08 -28.22 16.24
N ARG A 344 -18.75 -29.50 16.02
CA ARG A 344 -18.30 -30.41 17.10
C ARG A 344 -16.96 -30.01 17.69
N ILE A 345 -16.00 -29.59 16.86
CA ILE A 345 -14.70 -29.06 17.32
C ILE A 345 -14.90 -27.80 18.18
N LEU A 346 -15.76 -26.88 17.72
CA LEU A 346 -16.08 -25.64 18.43
C LEU A 346 -16.82 -25.89 19.75
N GLY A 347 -17.73 -26.87 19.78
CA GLY A 347 -18.52 -27.19 20.96
C GLY A 347 -19.48 -26.08 21.40
N ILE A 348 -19.98 -25.27 20.44
CA ILE A 348 -20.92 -24.17 20.66
C ILE A 348 -22.35 -24.71 20.73
N LYS A 349 -23.18 -24.08 21.57
CA LYS A 349 -24.57 -24.48 21.83
C LYS A 349 -25.62 -23.49 21.31
N SER A 350 -25.23 -22.26 20.98
CA SER A 350 -26.16 -21.23 20.46
C SER A 350 -25.47 -20.30 19.46
N ALA A 351 -26.27 -19.64 18.61
CA ALA A 351 -25.77 -18.62 17.70
C ALA A 351 -25.17 -17.41 18.43
N ARG A 352 -25.68 -17.07 19.63
CA ARG A 352 -25.14 -16.01 20.48
C ARG A 352 -23.73 -16.32 20.96
N GLU A 353 -23.50 -17.55 21.42
CA GLU A 353 -22.18 -18.01 21.83
C GLU A 353 -21.19 -18.02 20.65
N LEU A 354 -21.63 -18.39 19.44
CA LEU A 354 -20.80 -18.26 18.24
C LEU A 354 -20.46 -16.79 17.95
N ALA A 355 -21.44 -15.90 18.06
CA ALA A 355 -21.26 -14.47 17.83
C ALA A 355 -20.24 -13.84 18.80
N GLU A 356 -20.32 -14.21 20.09
CA GLU A 356 -19.35 -13.83 21.13
C GLU A 356 -17.93 -14.31 20.83
N LEU A 357 -17.78 -15.57 20.37
CA LEU A 357 -16.50 -16.10 19.95
C LEU A 357 -15.94 -15.36 18.72
N ILE A 358 -16.80 -15.04 17.74
CA ILE A 358 -16.41 -14.27 16.55
C ILE A 358 -15.83 -12.91 16.93
N ALA A 359 -16.48 -12.18 17.84
CA ALA A 359 -15.97 -10.91 18.32
C ALA A 359 -14.60 -11.06 19.01
N ALA A 360 -14.43 -12.09 19.86
CA ALA A 360 -13.14 -12.38 20.49
C ALA A 360 -12.03 -12.72 19.47
N VAL A 361 -12.35 -13.48 18.42
CA VAL A 361 -11.44 -13.80 17.31
C VAL A 361 -11.03 -12.54 16.54
N GLY A 362 -11.99 -11.66 16.23
CA GLY A 362 -11.74 -10.38 15.58
C GLY A 362 -10.82 -9.48 16.41
N LEU A 363 -11.06 -9.37 17.72
CA LEU A 363 -10.22 -8.60 18.64
C LEU A 363 -8.81 -9.18 18.76
N ALA A 364 -8.69 -10.52 18.84
CA ALA A 364 -7.39 -11.20 18.88
C ALA A 364 -6.58 -10.96 17.60
N GLN A 365 -7.23 -11.06 16.44
CA GLN A 365 -6.57 -10.85 15.15
C GLN A 365 -6.12 -9.39 15.00
N ASN A 366 -6.95 -8.44 15.43
CA ASN A 366 -6.61 -7.03 15.43
C ASN A 366 -5.39 -6.74 16.31
N MET A 367 -5.38 -7.24 17.54
CA MET A 367 -4.25 -7.12 18.47
C MET A 367 -2.95 -7.61 17.83
N SER A 368 -3.00 -8.78 17.18
CA SER A 368 -1.82 -9.37 16.55
C SER A 368 -1.26 -8.50 15.43
N ALA A 369 -2.15 -7.96 14.58
CA ALA A 369 -1.78 -7.10 13.46
C ALA A 369 -1.16 -5.76 13.93
N ILE A 370 -1.82 -5.07 14.88
CA ILE A 370 -1.33 -3.77 15.37
C ILE A 370 -0.09 -3.91 16.25
N ARG A 371 0.02 -4.98 17.04
CA ARG A 371 1.25 -5.28 17.80
C ARG A 371 2.44 -5.48 16.88
N ALA A 372 2.28 -6.21 15.78
CA ALA A 372 3.35 -6.42 14.81
C ALA A 372 3.82 -5.11 14.15
N LEU A 373 2.88 -4.21 13.85
CA LEU A 373 3.16 -2.87 13.29
C LEU A 373 3.86 -1.96 14.31
N ALA A 374 3.49 -2.05 15.58
CA ALA A 374 4.05 -1.23 16.65
C ALA A 374 5.47 -1.65 17.08
N THR A 375 5.90 -2.88 16.83
CA THR A 375 7.21 -3.38 17.28
C THR A 375 8.23 -3.54 16.15
N GLU A 376 8.02 -4.44 15.18
CA GLU A 376 9.10 -4.87 14.28
C GLU A 376 8.80 -4.65 12.80
N GLY A 377 7.61 -4.14 12.46
CA GLY A 377 7.09 -4.22 11.11
C GLY A 377 6.77 -5.67 10.73
N ILE A 378 5.79 -5.86 9.84
CA ILE A 378 5.20 -7.17 9.53
C ILE A 378 6.19 -8.13 8.82
N GLN A 379 7.28 -7.61 8.25
CA GLN A 379 8.07 -8.34 7.25
C GLN A 379 8.81 -9.57 7.78
N ARG A 380 9.47 -9.53 8.95
CA ARG A 380 10.30 -10.67 9.41
C ARG A 380 9.52 -11.98 9.63
N GLY A 381 8.32 -11.91 10.20
CA GLY A 381 7.48 -13.09 10.43
C GLY A 381 6.79 -13.60 9.16
N HIS A 382 6.37 -12.67 8.29
CA HIS A 382 5.70 -12.98 7.02
C HIS A 382 6.67 -13.61 6.01
N MET A 383 7.95 -13.24 6.05
CA MET A 383 8.98 -13.76 5.14
C MET A 383 9.14 -15.28 5.20
N SER A 384 9.08 -15.90 6.38
CA SER A 384 9.23 -17.37 6.50
C SER A 384 8.08 -18.13 5.84
N LEU A 385 6.84 -17.66 6.03
CA LEU A 385 5.67 -18.30 5.42
C LEU A 385 5.52 -17.95 3.94
N HIS A 386 5.86 -16.72 3.54
CA HIS A 386 5.93 -16.32 2.14
C HIS A 386 6.96 -17.16 1.39
N ALA A 387 8.14 -17.42 1.99
CA ALA A 387 9.13 -18.33 1.44
C ALA A 387 8.58 -19.73 1.22
N ARG A 388 7.81 -20.27 2.17
CA ARG A 388 7.12 -21.56 2.01
C ARG A 388 6.12 -21.58 0.86
N SER A 389 5.28 -20.56 0.72
CA SER A 389 4.34 -20.45 -0.40
C SER A 389 5.06 -20.35 -1.75
N VAL A 390 6.13 -19.57 -1.82
CA VAL A 390 6.97 -19.45 -3.03
C VAL A 390 7.66 -20.77 -3.36
N THR A 391 8.19 -21.48 -2.37
CA THR A 391 8.79 -22.81 -2.55
C THR A 391 7.78 -23.83 -3.07
N LEU A 392 6.54 -23.80 -2.57
CA LEU A 392 5.46 -24.65 -3.05
C LEU A 392 5.08 -24.32 -4.50
N ALA A 393 4.91 -23.03 -4.83
CA ALA A 393 4.62 -22.56 -6.18
C ALA A 393 5.75 -22.85 -7.18
N ALA A 394 6.99 -22.94 -6.70
CA ALA A 394 8.16 -23.34 -7.48
C ALA A 394 8.23 -24.86 -7.76
N GLY A 395 7.36 -25.66 -7.13
CA GLY A 395 7.27 -27.10 -7.34
C GLY A 395 8.33 -27.92 -6.59
N ALA A 396 8.77 -27.47 -5.41
CA ALA A 396 9.71 -28.23 -4.59
C ALA A 396 9.11 -29.57 -4.11
N GLU A 397 9.87 -30.65 -4.24
CA GLU A 397 9.53 -31.98 -3.72
C GLU A 397 9.63 -32.01 -2.17
N PRO A 398 8.85 -32.88 -1.49
CA PRO A 398 8.82 -32.95 -0.03
C PRO A 398 10.20 -33.15 0.62
N GLU A 399 11.11 -33.90 -0.01
CA GLU A 399 12.44 -34.19 0.56
C GLU A 399 13.37 -32.97 0.61
N ILE A 400 13.19 -32.01 -0.31
CA ILE A 400 14.05 -30.82 -0.41
C ILE A 400 13.36 -29.54 0.08
N PHE A 401 12.07 -29.61 0.41
CA PHE A 401 11.21 -28.46 0.67
C PHE A 401 11.78 -27.53 1.76
N GLU A 402 12.14 -28.06 2.94
CA GLU A 402 12.65 -27.24 4.04
C GLU A 402 14.01 -26.62 3.71
N SER A 403 14.91 -27.36 3.04
CA SER A 403 16.20 -26.84 2.59
C SER A 403 16.07 -25.71 1.57
N VAL A 404 15.07 -25.77 0.68
CA VAL A 404 14.78 -24.69 -0.27
C VAL A 404 14.26 -23.46 0.46
N VAL A 405 13.35 -23.64 1.42
CA VAL A 405 12.80 -22.53 2.24
C VAL A 405 13.90 -21.80 3.00
N GLU A 406 14.81 -22.54 3.65
CA GLU A 406 15.91 -21.97 4.43
C GLU A 406 16.85 -21.15 3.54
N LYS A 407 17.31 -21.72 2.43
CA LYS A 407 18.17 -21.02 1.45
C LYS A 407 17.49 -19.81 0.81
N LEU A 408 16.17 -19.85 0.63
CA LEU A 408 15.39 -18.76 0.05
C LEU A 408 15.19 -17.60 1.05
N ILE A 409 15.13 -17.89 2.35
CA ILE A 409 15.12 -16.87 3.40
C ILE A 409 16.51 -16.22 3.51
N ASP A 410 17.57 -17.03 3.50
CA ASP A 410 18.95 -16.57 3.58
C ASP A 410 19.36 -15.69 2.39
N SER A 411 18.84 -15.99 1.19
CA SER A 411 19.11 -15.18 0.00
C SER A 411 18.49 -13.78 0.06
N LYS A 412 17.53 -13.55 0.96
CA LYS A 412 16.65 -12.34 1.02
C LYS A 412 15.85 -12.10 -0.27
N GLU A 413 15.87 -13.03 -1.22
CA GLU A 413 15.18 -12.95 -2.51
C GLU A 413 14.08 -14.01 -2.60
N ILE A 414 12.94 -13.72 -1.96
CA ILE A 414 11.78 -14.63 -1.91
C ILE A 414 10.98 -14.52 -3.21
N LYS A 415 11.50 -15.09 -4.30
CA LYS A 415 10.89 -15.10 -5.63
C LYS A 415 10.84 -16.52 -6.21
N ILE A 416 9.83 -16.80 -7.04
CA ILE A 416 9.62 -18.14 -7.63
C ILE A 416 10.83 -18.57 -8.47
N TRP A 417 11.42 -17.65 -9.24
CA TRP A 417 12.61 -17.94 -10.05
C TRP A 417 13.82 -18.35 -9.18
N LYS A 418 14.01 -17.69 -8.02
CA LYS A 418 15.09 -17.98 -7.09
C LYS A 418 14.88 -19.33 -6.40
N ALA A 419 13.63 -19.64 -6.03
CA ALA A 419 13.28 -20.95 -5.51
C ALA A 419 13.55 -22.08 -6.54
N LYS A 420 13.23 -21.86 -7.82
CA LYS A 420 13.57 -22.80 -8.92
C LYS A 420 15.08 -22.99 -9.09
N GLU A 421 15.85 -21.91 -9.00
CA GLU A 421 17.32 -21.96 -9.03
C GLU A 421 17.87 -22.82 -7.87
N ILE A 422 17.39 -22.60 -6.65
CA ILE A 422 17.80 -23.36 -5.46
C ILE A 422 17.42 -24.84 -5.59
N ILE A 423 16.22 -25.15 -6.11
CA ILE A 423 15.79 -26.53 -6.39
C ILE A 423 16.75 -27.22 -7.38
N ALA A 424 17.12 -26.54 -8.46
CA ALA A 424 18.07 -27.08 -9.45
C ALA A 424 19.46 -27.32 -8.84
N GLN A 425 19.93 -26.41 -7.98
CA GLN A 425 21.19 -26.57 -7.26
C GLN A 425 21.18 -27.80 -6.34
N ILE A 426 20.10 -27.99 -5.57
CA ILE A 426 19.96 -29.14 -4.65
C ILE A 426 19.88 -30.47 -5.44
N LYS A 427 19.12 -30.51 -6.54
CA LYS A 427 18.97 -31.72 -7.37
C LYS A 427 20.25 -32.12 -8.12
N SER A 428 21.15 -31.17 -8.39
CA SER A 428 22.41 -31.45 -9.10
C SER A 428 23.54 -32.01 -8.22
N GLY A 429 23.31 -32.23 -6.92
CA GLY A 429 24.26 -32.93 -6.05
C GLY A 429 25.60 -32.22 -5.81
N LYS A 430 25.77 -30.97 -6.24
CA LYS A 430 27.00 -30.20 -6.00
C LYS A 430 27.00 -29.61 -4.59
N GLY A 431 27.44 -30.42 -3.63
CA GLY A 431 27.93 -29.93 -2.35
C GLY A 431 29.35 -29.39 -2.51
N THR A 432 29.53 -28.08 -2.39
CA THR A 432 30.55 -27.35 -1.59
C THR A 432 30.84 -25.97 -2.16
N ALA A 433 30.95 -25.01 -1.23
CA ALA A 433 31.70 -23.77 -1.31
C ALA A 433 31.79 -23.10 -2.70
N VAL A 434 30.84 -22.20 -2.96
CA VAL A 434 31.19 -21.00 -3.71
C VAL A 434 31.23 -19.90 -2.68
N ASN A 435 32.45 -19.61 -2.20
CA ASN A 435 32.80 -18.23 -1.90
C ASN A 435 32.54 -17.46 -3.20
N ALA A 436 31.30 -17.04 -3.40
CA ALA A 436 31.05 -15.87 -4.19
C ALA A 436 31.55 -14.75 -3.28
N GLU A 437 32.85 -14.49 -3.39
CA GLU A 437 33.34 -13.14 -3.18
C GLU A 437 32.28 -12.23 -3.76
N ILE A 438 31.75 -11.36 -2.90
CA ILE A 438 31.06 -10.17 -3.35
C ILE A 438 32.12 -9.43 -4.17
N GLN A 439 32.23 -9.79 -5.46
CA GLN A 439 32.78 -8.90 -6.44
C GLN A 439 31.80 -7.74 -6.42
N SER A 440 32.19 -6.70 -5.68
CA SER A 440 31.85 -5.33 -6.02
C SER A 440 31.82 -5.25 -7.54
N PRO A 441 30.70 -4.82 -8.15
CA PRO A 441 30.57 -4.84 -9.61
C PRO A 441 31.82 -4.18 -10.17
N SER A 442 32.56 -4.91 -11.01
CA SER A 442 33.74 -4.37 -11.65
C SER A 442 33.30 -3.11 -12.40
N THR A 443 33.85 -1.98 -11.98
CA THR A 443 33.61 -0.66 -12.56
C THR A 443 34.12 -0.53 -14.00
N GLU A 444 34.60 -1.62 -14.62
CA GLU A 444 35.32 -1.63 -15.89
C GLU A 444 34.44 -1.45 -17.13
N ASN A 445 33.11 -1.62 -17.04
CA ASN A 445 32.22 -1.56 -18.21
C ASN A 445 31.05 -0.56 -18.16
N LEU A 446 31.06 0.40 -17.23
CA LEU A 446 30.03 1.44 -17.15
C LEU A 446 30.44 2.71 -17.91
N SER A 447 29.53 3.22 -18.74
CA SER A 447 29.66 4.52 -19.38
C SER A 447 28.87 5.57 -18.59
N THR A 448 29.46 6.74 -18.38
CA THR A 448 28.91 7.76 -17.46
C THR A 448 28.48 9.03 -18.21
N GLY A 449 27.34 9.57 -17.81
CA GLY A 449 26.92 10.94 -18.10
C GLY A 449 26.92 11.77 -16.81
N PHE A 450 27.52 12.96 -16.86
CA PHE A 450 27.60 13.87 -15.72
C PHE A 450 26.29 14.61 -15.53
N GLY A 451 25.93 14.92 -14.28
CA GLY A 451 24.81 15.80 -13.94
C GLY A 451 25.23 17.25 -13.98
N LYS A 452 24.32 18.17 -13.66
CA LYS A 452 24.61 19.60 -13.60
C LYS A 452 24.12 20.27 -12.33
N ILE A 453 24.87 21.28 -11.94
CA ILE A 453 24.36 22.42 -11.20
C ILE A 453 24.72 23.70 -11.95
N ILE A 454 23.81 24.66 -11.95
CA ILE A 454 24.06 25.99 -12.49
C ILE A 454 24.16 26.92 -11.29
N LEU A 455 25.30 27.61 -11.18
CA LEU A 455 25.57 28.53 -10.08
C LEU A 455 24.90 29.87 -10.37
N LEU A 456 25.08 30.39 -11.57
CA LEU A 456 24.53 31.66 -12.04
C LEU A 456 24.18 31.56 -13.54
N GLY A 457 23.18 32.32 -14.00
CA GLY A 457 22.82 32.42 -15.43
C GLY A 457 21.70 31.49 -15.89
N GLU A 458 20.98 30.85 -14.97
CA GLU A 458 19.80 30.04 -15.29
C GLU A 458 18.75 30.90 -15.99
N HIS A 459 18.00 30.28 -16.92
CA HIS A 459 17.02 30.94 -17.80
C HIS A 459 17.60 31.99 -18.75
N ALA A 460 18.42 32.93 -18.28
CA ALA A 460 19.05 33.97 -19.09
C ALA A 460 19.92 33.40 -20.21
N VAL A 461 20.57 32.25 -20.00
CA VAL A 461 21.37 31.56 -21.02
C VAL A 461 20.57 31.15 -22.26
N VAL A 462 19.28 30.90 -22.13
CA VAL A 462 18.39 30.60 -23.28
C VAL A 462 18.28 31.81 -24.21
N TYR A 463 18.40 33.01 -23.65
CA TYR A 463 18.28 34.32 -24.29
C TYR A 463 19.65 34.95 -24.62
N GLY A 464 20.73 34.15 -24.64
CA GLY A 464 22.05 34.58 -25.10
C GLY A 464 22.99 35.14 -24.00
N SER A 465 22.60 35.04 -22.73
CA SER A 465 23.49 35.37 -21.60
C SER A 465 24.48 34.25 -21.29
N HIS A 466 25.47 34.55 -20.45
CA HIS A 466 26.37 33.54 -19.90
C HIS A 466 25.68 32.75 -18.77
N ALA A 467 26.16 31.52 -18.54
CA ALA A 467 25.87 30.73 -17.36
C ALA A 467 27.13 30.04 -16.84
N ILE A 468 27.26 29.96 -15.52
CA ILE A 468 28.30 29.19 -14.83
C ILE A 468 27.69 27.87 -14.40
N ALA A 469 28.20 26.76 -14.92
CA ALA A 469 27.70 25.43 -14.59
C ALA A 469 28.83 24.46 -14.23
N ALA A 470 28.58 23.66 -13.21
CA ALA A 470 29.53 22.67 -12.69
C ALA A 470 28.94 21.26 -12.73
N PRO A 471 29.77 20.25 -13.02
CA PRO A 471 29.31 18.88 -13.17
C PRO A 471 29.01 18.26 -11.80
N ILE A 472 27.96 17.43 -11.74
CA ILE A 472 27.80 16.46 -10.65
C ILE A 472 28.37 15.12 -11.15
N PRO A 473 29.44 14.59 -10.53
CA PRO A 473 29.97 13.28 -10.87
C PRO A 473 28.93 12.16 -10.74
N LEU A 474 29.03 11.15 -11.61
CA LEU A 474 28.26 9.90 -11.52
C LEU A 474 26.73 10.08 -11.54
N ALA A 475 26.18 11.07 -12.24
CA ALA A 475 24.73 11.26 -12.27
C ALA A 475 23.97 10.07 -12.88
N VAL A 476 24.42 9.58 -14.04
CA VAL A 476 23.82 8.41 -14.69
C VAL A 476 24.91 7.52 -15.26
N GLN A 477 24.81 6.23 -15.03
CA GLN A 477 25.65 5.21 -15.65
C GLN A 477 24.80 4.30 -16.52
N ALA A 478 25.37 3.83 -17.63
CA ALA A 478 24.70 2.87 -18.50
C ALA A 478 25.67 1.79 -18.96
N LYS A 479 25.11 0.60 -19.20
CA LYS A 479 25.79 -0.56 -19.77
C LYS A 479 24.95 -1.09 -20.92
N VAL A 480 25.63 -1.51 -21.99
CA VAL A 480 25.00 -2.24 -23.09
C VAL A 480 25.61 -3.63 -23.15
N SER A 481 24.78 -4.65 -23.38
CA SER A 481 25.22 -6.01 -23.66
C SER A 481 24.37 -6.65 -24.75
N ASP A 482 24.85 -7.72 -25.36
CA ASP A 482 24.06 -8.47 -26.33
C ASP A 482 22.84 -9.13 -25.67
N ALA A 483 21.70 -9.12 -26.37
CA ALA A 483 20.49 -9.78 -25.92
C ALA A 483 20.26 -11.11 -26.65
N GLY A 484 19.76 -12.11 -25.92
CA GLY A 484 19.32 -13.40 -26.49
C GLY A 484 17.88 -13.41 -27.02
N LYS A 485 17.19 -12.27 -26.98
CA LYS A 485 15.79 -12.07 -27.38
C LYS A 485 15.71 -10.94 -28.41
N GLU A 486 14.62 -10.86 -29.16
CA GLU A 486 14.40 -9.85 -30.19
C GLU A 486 14.06 -8.48 -29.59
N GLY A 487 14.68 -7.42 -30.11
CA GLY A 487 14.43 -6.04 -29.71
C GLY A 487 15.49 -5.43 -28.77
N VAL A 488 15.26 -4.18 -28.38
CA VAL A 488 16.10 -3.45 -27.42
C VAL A 488 15.43 -3.50 -26.05
N HIS A 489 16.01 -4.23 -25.11
CA HIS A 489 15.50 -4.35 -23.74
C HIS A 489 16.10 -3.25 -22.87
N LEU A 490 15.29 -2.32 -22.41
CA LEU A 490 15.70 -1.25 -21.52
C LEU A 490 15.32 -1.59 -20.07
N ILE A 491 16.30 -1.55 -19.17
CA ILE A 491 16.12 -1.85 -17.76
C ILE A 491 16.64 -0.68 -16.91
N ILE A 492 15.75 -0.07 -16.12
CA ILE A 492 16.07 0.99 -15.15
C ILE A 492 15.49 0.60 -13.78
N PRO A 493 16.19 -0.21 -12.97
CA PRO A 493 15.62 -0.81 -11.76
C PRO A 493 15.11 0.21 -10.74
N GLN A 494 15.82 1.34 -10.58
CA GLN A 494 15.43 2.38 -9.62
C GLN A 494 14.16 3.15 -10.01
N TRP A 495 13.76 3.10 -11.28
CA TRP A 495 12.55 3.76 -11.78
C TRP A 495 11.44 2.74 -12.10
N ASP A 496 11.63 1.47 -11.77
CA ASP A 496 10.71 0.36 -12.07
C ASP A 496 10.36 0.26 -13.56
N VAL A 497 11.34 0.51 -14.43
CA VAL A 497 11.18 0.43 -15.90
C VAL A 497 11.84 -0.84 -16.41
N GLU A 498 11.05 -1.72 -17.02
CA GLU A 498 11.50 -2.86 -17.82
C GLU A 498 10.64 -2.92 -19.08
N GLU A 499 11.19 -2.42 -20.20
CA GLU A 499 10.46 -2.35 -21.48
C GLU A 499 11.29 -2.92 -22.63
N THR A 500 10.60 -3.47 -23.63
CA THR A 500 11.20 -3.96 -24.87
C THR A 500 10.77 -3.06 -26.01
N ILE A 501 11.71 -2.40 -26.66
CA ILE A 501 11.46 -1.52 -27.80
C ILE A 501 11.67 -2.35 -29.07
N VAL A 502 10.58 -2.54 -29.83
CA VAL A 502 10.57 -3.24 -31.11
C VAL A 502 10.31 -2.24 -32.23
N LYS A 503 11.04 -2.36 -33.33
CA LYS A 503 10.96 -1.43 -34.45
C LYS A 503 9.54 -1.37 -35.03
N GLY A 504 8.89 -0.21 -34.99
CA GLY A 504 7.59 0.05 -35.60
C GLY A 504 6.41 0.16 -34.63
N GLU A 505 6.60 -0.08 -33.33
CA GLU A 505 5.61 0.21 -32.30
C GLU A 505 5.61 1.71 -31.95
N LYS A 506 4.44 2.31 -31.73
CA LYS A 506 4.33 3.72 -31.32
C LYS A 506 4.40 3.82 -29.81
N HIS A 507 5.47 4.42 -29.28
CA HIS A 507 5.61 4.72 -27.86
C HIS A 507 5.17 6.17 -27.55
N GLU A 508 4.28 6.35 -26.57
CA GLU A 508 3.74 7.68 -26.21
C GLU A 508 4.73 8.53 -25.37
N HIS A 509 5.62 7.90 -24.58
CA HIS A 509 6.54 8.62 -23.70
C HIS A 509 7.75 9.22 -24.45
N SER A 510 8.11 10.46 -24.07
CA SER A 510 9.16 11.27 -24.70
C SER A 510 10.55 10.63 -24.65
N PHE A 511 10.84 9.84 -23.62
CA PHE A 511 12.12 9.15 -23.46
C PHE A 511 12.36 8.08 -24.55
N TYR A 512 11.33 7.32 -24.93
CA TYR A 512 11.46 6.29 -25.96
C TYR A 512 11.75 6.89 -27.34
N LYS A 513 11.09 8.01 -27.67
CA LYS A 513 11.36 8.77 -28.91
C LYS A 513 12.80 9.26 -28.99
N SER A 514 13.35 9.72 -27.87
CA SER A 514 14.75 10.11 -27.76
C SER A 514 15.72 8.94 -27.99
N LEU A 515 15.41 7.75 -27.46
CA LEU A 515 16.23 6.56 -27.62
C LEU A 515 16.15 6.00 -29.04
N GLU A 516 14.97 5.95 -29.65
CA GLU A 516 14.77 5.55 -31.05
C GLU A 516 15.60 6.42 -32.00
N MET A 517 15.55 7.75 -31.83
CA MET A 517 16.34 8.68 -32.63
C MET A 517 17.84 8.41 -32.49
N ILE A 518 18.32 8.19 -31.27
CA ILE A 518 19.74 7.86 -31.02
C ILE A 518 20.11 6.55 -31.74
N LEU A 519 19.27 5.52 -31.67
CA LEU A 519 19.52 4.24 -32.33
C LEU A 519 19.50 4.36 -33.86
N ASP A 520 18.58 5.13 -34.42
CA ASP A 520 18.48 5.39 -35.86
C ASP A 520 19.71 6.13 -36.38
N GLU A 521 20.10 7.22 -35.71
CA GLU A 521 21.24 8.07 -36.10
C GLU A 521 22.59 7.33 -35.96
N LEU A 522 22.68 6.38 -35.03
CA LEU A 522 23.82 5.47 -34.88
C LEU A 522 23.73 4.22 -35.78
N LYS A 523 22.66 4.06 -36.58
CA LYS A 523 22.40 2.90 -37.45
C LYS A 523 22.33 1.56 -36.69
N LEU A 524 21.84 1.60 -35.45
CA LEU A 524 21.65 0.44 -34.58
C LEU A 524 20.18 -0.02 -34.51
N ALA A 525 19.28 0.65 -35.24
CA ALA A 525 17.87 0.28 -35.30
C ALA A 525 17.66 -1.15 -35.84
N GLY A 526 17.11 -2.03 -35.00
CA GLY A 526 16.90 -3.46 -35.31
C GLY A 526 18.00 -4.40 -34.81
N LYS A 527 18.96 -3.91 -34.01
CA LYS A 527 19.91 -4.75 -33.27
C LYS A 527 19.29 -5.20 -31.94
N ASN A 528 19.56 -6.44 -31.55
CA ASN A 528 19.13 -7.00 -30.27
C ASN A 528 20.15 -6.65 -29.17
N MET A 529 19.73 -5.96 -28.13
CA MET A 529 20.62 -5.56 -27.04
C MET A 529 19.86 -5.32 -25.73
N ASN A 530 20.56 -5.47 -24.61
CA ASN A 530 20.10 -5.00 -23.31
C ASN A 530 20.79 -3.67 -23.00
N ILE A 531 20.02 -2.68 -22.59
CA ILE A 531 20.49 -1.38 -22.10
C ILE A 531 20.10 -1.28 -20.62
N GLU A 532 21.08 -1.43 -19.73
CA GLU A 532 20.89 -1.26 -18.30
C GLU A 532 21.33 0.14 -17.88
N VAL A 533 20.48 0.84 -17.15
CA VAL A 533 20.72 2.21 -16.69
C VAL A 533 20.66 2.27 -15.17
N PHE A 534 21.69 2.90 -14.59
CA PHE A 534 21.85 3.12 -13.16
C PHE A 534 21.85 4.64 -12.89
N PRO A 535 20.68 5.26 -12.63
CA PRO A 535 20.61 6.65 -12.23
C PRO A 535 21.06 6.78 -10.77
N HIS A 536 21.93 7.74 -10.46
CA HIS A 536 22.29 8.11 -9.09
C HIS A 536 21.77 9.49 -8.70
N VAL A 537 21.23 10.25 -9.66
CA VAL A 537 20.42 11.45 -9.41
C VAL A 537 18.92 11.15 -9.57
N PRO A 538 18.05 11.70 -8.71
CA PRO A 538 16.60 11.54 -8.84
C PRO A 538 16.06 12.14 -10.14
N ARG A 539 15.00 11.53 -10.68
CA ARG A 539 14.33 11.95 -11.92
C ARG A 539 13.75 13.36 -11.78
N ALA A 540 13.82 14.16 -12.85
CA ALA A 540 13.12 15.44 -12.99
C ALA A 540 13.40 16.51 -11.91
N MET A 541 14.56 16.51 -11.24
CA MET A 541 14.90 17.49 -10.19
C MET A 541 15.75 18.69 -10.67
N GLY A 542 15.82 18.95 -11.97
CA GLY A 542 16.62 20.09 -12.51
C GLY A 542 18.14 19.86 -12.57
N LEU A 543 18.64 18.67 -12.20
CA LEU A 543 20.07 18.31 -12.20
C LEU A 543 20.59 17.73 -13.53
N GLY A 544 19.86 17.91 -14.63
CA GLY A 544 20.29 17.47 -15.97
C GLY A 544 20.12 15.98 -16.28
N GLY A 545 19.34 15.24 -15.49
CA GLY A 545 19.20 13.78 -15.60
C GLY A 545 18.81 13.26 -17.00
N SER A 546 18.05 14.01 -17.80
CA SER A 546 17.70 13.63 -19.18
C SER A 546 18.92 13.66 -20.12
N ALA A 547 19.70 14.75 -20.08
CA ALA A 547 20.92 14.88 -20.86
C ALA A 547 22.00 13.89 -20.39
N SER A 548 22.16 13.70 -19.07
CA SER A 548 23.07 12.71 -18.48
C SER A 548 22.74 11.29 -18.94
N LEU A 549 21.45 10.94 -18.95
CA LEU A 549 20.97 9.64 -19.42
C LEU A 549 21.28 9.42 -20.90
N ALA A 550 20.96 10.39 -21.75
CA ALA A 550 21.27 10.32 -23.18
C ALA A 550 22.79 10.13 -23.42
N VAL A 551 23.63 10.91 -22.75
CA VAL A 551 25.10 10.80 -22.87
C VAL A 551 25.60 9.43 -22.39
N ALA A 552 25.12 8.93 -21.25
CA ALA A 552 25.51 7.63 -20.72
C ALA A 552 25.18 6.51 -21.70
N VAL A 553 23.97 6.52 -22.26
CA VAL A 553 23.51 5.53 -23.25
C VAL A 553 24.30 5.63 -24.55
N ILE A 554 24.48 6.84 -25.11
CA ILE A 554 25.26 7.04 -26.35
C ILE A 554 26.69 6.52 -26.17
N ARG A 555 27.33 6.80 -25.04
CA ARG A 555 28.68 6.28 -24.72
C ARG A 555 28.69 4.77 -24.54
N ALA A 556 27.68 4.19 -23.90
CA ALA A 556 27.57 2.74 -23.73
C ALA A 556 27.40 2.04 -25.09
N LEU A 557 26.55 2.57 -25.97
CA LEU A 557 26.38 2.09 -27.34
C LEU A 557 27.67 2.22 -28.16
N SER A 558 28.34 3.37 -28.09
CA SER A 558 29.61 3.58 -28.78
C SER A 558 30.70 2.63 -28.31
N LYS A 559 30.75 2.33 -27.01
CA LYS A 559 31.71 1.38 -26.43
C LYS A 559 31.39 -0.06 -26.83
N HIS A 560 30.12 -0.47 -26.79
CA HIS A 560 29.70 -1.85 -27.13
C HIS A 560 29.85 -2.16 -28.62
N PHE A 561 29.44 -1.23 -29.49
CA PHE A 561 29.49 -1.42 -30.94
C PHE A 561 30.76 -0.84 -31.61
N ASN A 562 31.77 -0.42 -30.82
CA ASN A 562 33.03 0.14 -31.30
C ASN A 562 32.87 1.28 -32.33
N LEU A 563 31.93 2.20 -32.08
CA LEU A 563 31.59 3.29 -33.00
C LEU A 563 32.59 4.46 -32.98
N ASN A 564 33.53 4.47 -32.01
CA ASN A 564 34.58 5.50 -31.85
C ASN A 564 34.05 6.94 -31.89
N LEU A 565 32.90 7.22 -31.25
CA LEU A 565 32.34 8.56 -31.21
C LEU A 565 33.20 9.49 -30.35
N ASP A 566 33.53 10.66 -30.89
CA ASP A 566 34.17 11.72 -30.12
C ASP A 566 33.15 12.47 -29.24
N ASN A 567 33.64 13.26 -28.29
CA ASN A 567 32.77 14.00 -27.37
C ASN A 567 31.87 15.00 -28.11
N GLU A 568 32.32 15.58 -29.22
CA GLU A 568 31.51 16.55 -29.97
C GLU A 568 30.30 15.87 -30.63
N ARG A 569 30.48 14.66 -31.17
CA ARG A 569 29.40 13.86 -31.71
C ARG A 569 28.44 13.39 -30.61
N VAL A 570 28.95 12.96 -29.46
CA VAL A 570 28.12 12.59 -28.30
C VAL A 570 27.27 13.78 -27.83
N ARG A 571 27.87 14.97 -27.70
CA ARG A 571 27.18 16.21 -27.34
C ARG A 571 26.07 16.56 -28.32
N LYS A 572 26.35 16.50 -29.64
CA LYS A 572 25.39 16.82 -30.69
C LYS A 572 24.19 15.87 -30.69
N LEU A 573 24.43 14.57 -30.54
CA LEU A 573 23.36 13.56 -30.45
C LEU A 573 22.47 13.76 -29.22
N SER A 574 23.09 14.05 -28.07
CA SER A 574 22.35 14.37 -26.85
C SER A 574 21.53 15.65 -27.01
N PHE A 575 22.07 16.68 -27.67
CA PHE A 575 21.38 17.95 -27.93
C PHE A 575 20.16 17.79 -28.85
N GLU A 576 20.29 17.03 -29.95
CA GLU A 576 19.15 16.75 -30.84
C GLU A 576 18.05 15.94 -30.12
N SER A 577 18.45 15.00 -29.25
CA SER A 577 17.52 14.24 -28.42
C SER A 577 16.73 15.15 -27.48
N GLU A 578 17.39 16.12 -26.86
CA GLU A 578 16.74 17.10 -25.98
C GLU A 578 15.82 18.07 -26.73
N LYS A 579 16.18 18.43 -27.97
CA LYS A 579 15.36 19.29 -28.84
C LYS A 579 14.02 18.64 -29.20
N ILE A 580 13.98 17.32 -29.38
CA ILE A 580 12.74 16.56 -29.61
C ILE A 580 11.80 16.64 -28.40
N VAL A 581 12.36 16.66 -27.18
CA VAL A 581 11.58 16.63 -25.93
C VAL A 581 11.18 18.03 -25.45
N HIS A 582 12.08 19.02 -25.56
CA HIS A 582 11.93 20.34 -24.93
C HIS A 582 11.90 21.52 -25.91
N GLY A 583 12.02 21.26 -27.22
CA GLY A 583 11.85 22.23 -28.30
C GLY A 583 12.99 23.24 -28.48
N SER A 584 13.35 24.00 -27.43
CA SER A 584 14.36 25.08 -27.50
C SER A 584 15.41 25.00 -26.38
N PRO A 585 16.20 23.91 -26.30
CA PRO A 585 17.22 23.76 -25.25
C PRO A 585 18.30 24.85 -25.32
N SER A 586 18.93 25.17 -24.18
CA SER A 586 20.08 26.08 -24.13
C SER A 586 21.36 25.41 -24.63
N GLY A 587 21.45 24.08 -24.52
CA GLY A 587 22.62 23.27 -24.88
C GLY A 587 23.67 23.13 -23.78
N ILE A 588 23.48 23.78 -22.62
CA ILE A 588 24.41 23.69 -21.49
C ILE A 588 24.40 22.30 -20.84
N ASP A 589 23.24 21.67 -20.77
CA ASP A 589 23.02 20.36 -20.13
C ASP A 589 23.81 19.27 -20.83
N ASN A 590 23.67 19.16 -22.16
CA ASN A 590 24.37 18.17 -22.97
C ASN A 590 25.88 18.41 -22.95
N THR A 591 26.28 19.69 -23.00
CA THR A 591 27.68 20.11 -22.93
C THR A 591 28.30 19.64 -21.63
N LEU A 592 27.67 19.92 -20.50
CA LEU A 592 28.17 19.54 -19.18
C LEU A 592 28.13 18.03 -18.95
N ALA A 593 27.03 17.38 -19.35
CA ALA A 593 26.88 15.93 -19.27
C ALA A 593 27.96 15.18 -20.06
N THR A 594 28.42 15.78 -21.16
CA THR A 594 29.48 15.24 -22.01
C THR A 594 30.86 15.53 -21.42
N TYR A 595 31.23 16.81 -21.27
CA TYR A 595 32.62 17.16 -20.92
C TYR A 595 32.95 16.96 -19.45
N GLY A 596 31.98 17.05 -18.55
CA GLY A 596 32.20 16.87 -17.11
C GLY A 596 33.18 17.89 -16.53
N LYS A 597 33.20 19.11 -17.05
CA LYS A 597 34.11 20.20 -16.66
C LYS A 597 33.34 21.36 -16.04
N PHE A 598 33.99 22.16 -15.19
CA PHE A 598 33.42 23.40 -14.69
C PHE A 598 33.52 24.48 -15.77
N LEU A 599 32.40 25.04 -16.24
CA LEU A 599 32.36 25.87 -17.44
C LEU A 599 31.63 27.19 -17.24
N LEU A 600 32.15 28.23 -17.89
CA LEU A 600 31.39 29.40 -18.33
C LEU A 600 30.87 29.11 -19.74
N TYR A 601 29.56 29.07 -19.89
CA TYR A 601 28.87 28.72 -21.11
C TYR A 601 28.05 29.89 -21.64
N LYS A 602 28.10 30.14 -22.95
CA LYS A 602 27.18 31.05 -23.64
C LYS A 602 26.64 30.36 -24.89
N LYS A 603 25.30 30.39 -25.01
CA LYS A 603 24.59 29.84 -26.17
C LYS A 603 25.03 30.56 -27.46
N GLY A 604 25.28 29.78 -28.51
CA GLY A 604 25.71 30.23 -29.83
C GLY A 604 25.80 29.04 -30.79
N ASP A 605 26.13 29.29 -32.05
CA ASP A 605 26.40 28.25 -33.05
C ASP A 605 27.73 28.53 -33.76
N PRO A 606 28.86 27.90 -33.35
CA PRO A 606 29.00 27.01 -32.19
C PRO A 606 28.91 27.75 -30.83
N PRO A 607 28.61 27.06 -29.72
CA PRO A 607 28.54 27.68 -28.40
C PRO A 607 29.91 28.14 -27.91
N GLN A 608 29.96 29.20 -27.10
CA GLN A 608 31.18 29.64 -26.44
C GLN A 608 31.33 28.90 -25.12
N ILE A 609 32.45 28.19 -24.96
CA ILE A 609 32.74 27.36 -23.79
C ILE A 609 34.11 27.77 -23.26
N THR A 610 34.17 28.21 -22.00
CA THR A 610 35.42 28.52 -21.31
C THR A 610 35.48 27.70 -20.03
N GLU A 611 36.57 26.95 -19.85
CA GLU A 611 36.80 26.18 -18.62
C GLU A 611 37.15 27.13 -17.47
N LEU A 612 36.51 26.91 -16.33
CA LEU A 612 36.75 27.66 -15.10
C LEU A 612 37.56 26.78 -14.15
N HIS A 613 38.66 27.34 -13.65
CA HIS A 613 39.50 26.69 -12.64
C HIS A 613 39.34 27.43 -11.31
N PRO A 614 38.54 26.90 -10.37
CA PRO A 614 38.38 27.51 -9.06
C PRO A 614 39.70 27.46 -8.30
N LYS A 615 40.03 28.54 -7.57
CA LYS A 615 41.28 28.61 -6.79
C LYS A 615 41.34 27.55 -5.68
N ASN A 616 40.19 27.26 -5.08
CA ASN A 616 39.99 26.23 -4.05
C ASN A 616 38.71 25.44 -4.39
N PRO A 617 38.59 24.17 -3.97
CA PRO A 617 37.34 23.42 -4.09
C PRO A 617 36.17 24.19 -3.49
N ILE A 618 35.08 24.33 -4.25
CA ILE A 618 33.87 25.04 -3.81
C ILE A 618 32.92 24.04 -3.18
N ARG A 619 32.80 24.10 -1.85
CA ARG A 619 31.96 23.20 -1.08
C ARG A 619 30.50 23.65 -1.10
N MET A 620 29.62 22.76 -1.56
CA MET A 620 28.20 23.05 -1.73
C MET A 620 27.31 21.96 -1.13
N VAL A 621 26.08 22.37 -0.77
CA VAL A 621 24.97 21.47 -0.44
C VAL A 621 23.93 21.55 -1.54
N VAL A 622 23.48 20.40 -2.03
CA VAL A 622 22.37 20.28 -2.97
C VAL A 622 21.16 19.74 -2.22
N GLY A 623 20.10 20.56 -2.09
CA GLY A 623 18.80 20.19 -1.51
C GLY A 623 17.76 19.89 -2.60
N LEU A 624 16.86 18.92 -2.37
CA LEU A 624 15.87 18.46 -3.35
C LEU A 624 14.44 18.51 -2.78
N THR A 625 13.49 19.10 -3.51
CA THR A 625 12.13 19.39 -3.03
C THR A 625 11.14 18.22 -3.15
N TRP A 626 11.55 17.03 -3.57
CA TRP A 626 10.70 15.85 -3.90
C TRP A 626 9.65 16.06 -5.01
N THR A 627 9.35 17.31 -5.38
CA THR A 627 8.47 17.69 -6.48
C THR A 627 9.24 17.63 -7.80
N GLU A 628 8.70 16.90 -8.78
CA GLU A 628 9.22 16.95 -10.16
C GLU A 628 9.13 18.39 -10.69
N GLY A 629 10.25 18.94 -11.16
CA GLY A 629 10.27 20.27 -11.73
C GLY A 629 9.55 20.29 -13.07
N LEU A 630 8.47 21.06 -13.18
CA LEU A 630 7.75 21.36 -14.42
C LEU A 630 8.57 22.29 -15.32
N THR A 631 9.77 21.83 -15.70
CA THR A 631 10.81 22.63 -16.36
C THR A 631 10.33 23.16 -17.72
N ALA A 632 9.61 22.36 -18.50
CA ALA A 632 9.10 22.78 -19.81
C ALA A 632 7.98 23.83 -19.70
N GLU A 633 7.05 23.66 -18.74
CA GLU A 633 5.98 24.63 -18.49
C GLU A 633 6.54 25.95 -17.94
N THR A 634 7.50 25.88 -17.02
CA THR A 634 8.14 27.05 -16.43
C THR A 634 8.92 27.85 -17.48
N VAL A 635 9.69 27.18 -18.34
CA VAL A 635 10.36 27.83 -19.49
C VAL A 635 9.34 28.44 -20.47
N GLY A 636 8.23 27.74 -20.73
CA GLY A 636 7.12 28.25 -21.54
C GLY A 636 6.51 29.54 -20.99
N ARG A 637 6.19 29.57 -19.69
CA ARG A 637 5.67 30.75 -18.97
C ARG A 637 6.63 31.93 -19.05
N VAL A 638 7.93 31.70 -18.85
CA VAL A 638 8.96 32.76 -18.98
C VAL A 638 9.00 33.30 -20.41
N ARG A 639 8.93 32.43 -21.43
CA ARG A 639 8.92 32.86 -22.84
C ARG A 639 7.69 33.71 -23.19
N GLU A 640 6.51 33.31 -22.70
CA GLU A 640 5.28 34.09 -22.87
C GLU A 640 5.36 35.45 -22.17
N ALA A 641 5.91 35.51 -20.96
CA ALA A 641 6.07 36.74 -20.21
C ALA A 641 7.13 37.67 -20.85
N TRP A 642 8.23 37.11 -21.36
CA TRP A 642 9.23 37.83 -22.14
C TRP A 642 8.61 38.42 -23.42
N THR A 643 7.76 37.68 -24.12
CA THR A 643 7.07 38.18 -25.33
C THR A 643 6.12 39.34 -24.99
N ARG A 644 5.43 39.27 -23.86
CA ARG A 644 4.53 40.32 -23.36
C ARG A 644 5.26 41.58 -22.90
N ASN A 645 6.44 41.45 -22.28
CA ASN A 645 7.19 42.58 -21.73
C ASN A 645 8.71 42.45 -21.96
N LYS A 646 9.09 42.49 -23.24
CA LYS A 646 10.45 42.23 -23.71
C LYS A 646 11.52 43.09 -23.02
N ARG A 647 11.30 44.41 -22.96
CA ARG A 647 12.26 45.36 -22.37
C ARG A 647 12.51 45.12 -20.88
N LEU A 648 11.51 44.68 -20.13
CA LEU A 648 11.68 44.37 -18.71
C LEU A 648 12.55 43.12 -18.53
N TYR A 649 12.20 42.03 -19.22
CA TYR A 649 12.91 40.77 -19.11
C TYR A 649 14.33 40.84 -19.68
N GLU A 650 14.57 41.60 -20.76
CA GLU A 650 15.92 41.85 -21.26
C GLU A 650 16.82 42.52 -20.22
N ARG A 651 16.32 43.53 -19.49
CA ARG A 651 17.07 44.14 -18.38
C ARG A 651 17.36 43.16 -17.24
N LEU A 652 16.40 42.29 -16.91
CA LEU A 652 16.61 41.25 -15.89
C LEU A 652 17.68 40.24 -16.35
N PHE A 653 17.66 39.84 -17.63
CA PHE A 653 18.68 38.94 -18.19
C PHE A 653 20.05 39.61 -18.29
N ASP A 654 20.13 40.90 -18.62
CA ASP A 654 21.38 41.66 -18.61
C ASP A 654 21.99 41.73 -17.21
N GLU A 655 21.16 41.91 -16.17
CA GLU A 655 21.60 41.92 -14.78
C GLU A 655 22.12 40.55 -14.34
N ILE A 656 21.37 39.48 -14.65
CA ILE A 656 21.81 38.10 -14.43
C ILE A 656 23.14 37.83 -15.14
N ASN A 657 23.29 38.30 -16.38
CA ASN A 657 24.52 38.15 -17.16
C ASN A 657 25.72 38.88 -16.53
N SER A 658 25.51 40.13 -16.09
CA SER A 658 26.52 40.92 -15.38
C SER A 658 27.00 40.21 -14.11
N MET A 659 26.06 39.73 -13.27
CA MET A 659 26.39 38.96 -12.08
C MET A 659 27.09 37.64 -12.41
N THR A 660 26.69 36.96 -13.49
CA THR A 660 27.34 35.73 -13.92
C THR A 660 28.81 35.96 -14.27
N LEU A 661 29.12 37.03 -15.02
CA LEU A 661 30.51 37.38 -15.35
C LEU A 661 31.32 37.77 -14.11
N GLN A 662 30.73 38.53 -13.18
CA GLN A 662 31.38 38.83 -11.89
C GLN A 662 31.64 37.57 -11.05
N GLY A 663 30.67 36.66 -11.01
CA GLY A 663 30.79 35.38 -10.31
C GLY A 663 31.95 34.52 -10.86
N ALA A 664 32.20 34.56 -12.16
CA ALA A 664 33.34 33.85 -12.77
C ALA A 664 34.69 34.40 -12.25
N GLU A 665 34.80 35.71 -12.05
CA GLU A 665 36.00 36.33 -11.48
C GLU A 665 36.15 36.04 -9.98
N TYR A 666 35.06 35.97 -9.22
CA TYR A 666 35.09 35.55 -7.81
C TYR A 666 35.48 34.09 -7.62
N ILE A 667 35.03 33.21 -8.52
CA ILE A 667 35.47 31.81 -8.56
C ILE A 667 36.98 31.69 -8.79
N LYS A 668 37.52 32.47 -9.75
CA LYS A 668 38.97 32.49 -10.05
C LYS A 668 39.81 33.07 -8.91
N SER A 669 39.33 34.12 -8.25
CA SER A 669 40.06 34.79 -7.16
C SER A 669 39.91 34.08 -5.81
N GLY A 670 38.87 33.26 -5.64
CA GLY A 670 38.56 32.51 -4.42
C GLY A 670 37.66 33.26 -3.42
N ASP A 671 36.97 34.32 -3.84
CA ASP A 671 36.11 35.15 -2.98
C ASP A 671 34.70 34.52 -2.84
N MET A 672 34.58 33.56 -1.91
CA MET A 672 33.32 32.82 -1.69
C MET A 672 32.24 33.67 -1.03
N ALA A 673 32.60 34.71 -0.27
CA ALA A 673 31.64 35.60 0.37
C ALA A 673 30.86 36.39 -0.69
N ARG A 674 31.59 37.06 -1.60
CA ARG A 674 30.95 37.80 -2.71
C ARG A 674 30.22 36.88 -3.68
N LEU A 675 30.72 35.66 -3.92
CA LEU A 675 29.99 34.68 -4.72
C LEU A 675 28.65 34.31 -4.07
N GLY A 676 28.63 34.11 -2.74
CA GLY A 676 27.40 33.84 -1.97
C GLY A 676 26.39 34.99 -2.06
N GLU A 677 26.85 36.24 -1.97
CA GLU A 677 26.00 37.42 -2.16
C GLU A 677 25.36 37.44 -3.55
N LEU A 678 26.16 37.19 -4.61
CA LEU A 678 25.63 37.12 -5.99
C LEU A 678 24.61 35.98 -6.16
N MET A 679 24.81 34.83 -5.52
CA MET A 679 23.83 33.75 -5.53
C MET A 679 22.49 34.19 -4.90
N ASN A 680 22.53 34.95 -3.82
CA ASN A 680 21.33 35.45 -3.16
C ASN A 680 20.59 36.49 -4.01
N PHE A 681 21.31 37.43 -4.63
CA PHE A 681 20.71 38.38 -5.57
C PHE A 681 20.12 37.68 -6.79
N ASN A 682 20.81 36.69 -7.34
CA ASN A 682 20.30 35.91 -8.47
C ASN A 682 19.01 35.16 -8.08
N GLN A 683 18.88 34.62 -6.87
CA GLN A 683 17.61 34.04 -6.40
C GLN A 683 16.47 35.07 -6.39
N GLY A 684 16.74 36.32 -6.02
CA GLY A 684 15.77 37.42 -6.10
C GLY A 684 15.31 37.70 -7.53
N LEU A 685 16.23 37.69 -8.50
CA LEU A 685 15.89 37.85 -9.92
C LEU A 685 15.12 36.65 -10.48
N LEU A 686 15.47 35.44 -10.05
CA LEU A 686 14.75 34.22 -10.40
C LEU A 686 13.31 34.21 -9.85
N ASN A 687 13.10 34.76 -8.64
CA ASN A 687 11.76 35.06 -8.13
C ASN A 687 11.03 36.08 -9.00
N ALA A 688 11.70 37.15 -9.44
CA ALA A 688 11.11 38.20 -10.28
C ALA A 688 10.61 37.67 -11.64
N ILE A 689 11.30 36.67 -12.22
CA ILE A 689 10.84 35.98 -13.44
C ILE A 689 9.88 34.81 -13.16
N GLN A 690 9.44 34.62 -11.91
CA GLN A 690 8.44 33.65 -11.47
C GLN A 690 8.81 32.18 -11.70
N VAL A 691 10.09 31.84 -11.53
CA VAL A 691 10.56 30.44 -11.66
C VAL A 691 10.82 29.74 -10.33
N SER A 692 10.68 30.45 -9.20
CA SER A 692 10.76 29.86 -7.85
C SER A 692 9.37 29.51 -7.31
N GLY A 693 9.34 28.70 -6.25
CA GLY A 693 8.12 28.22 -5.58
C GLY A 693 8.34 28.05 -4.07
N ARG A 694 7.27 27.75 -3.33
CA ARG A 694 7.28 27.71 -1.86
C ARG A 694 8.38 26.78 -1.31
N GLU A 695 8.47 25.56 -1.82
CA GLU A 695 9.42 24.55 -1.35
C GLU A 695 10.88 24.93 -1.66
N ILE A 696 11.11 25.67 -2.76
CA ILE A 696 12.43 26.20 -3.11
C ILE A 696 12.82 27.31 -2.14
N GLU A 697 11.91 28.25 -1.87
CA GLU A 697 12.17 29.35 -0.92
C GLU A 697 12.40 28.81 0.49
N GLU A 698 11.62 27.81 0.92
CA GLU A 698 11.81 27.13 2.21
C GLU A 698 13.21 26.50 2.32
N LEU A 699 13.67 25.79 1.28
CA LEU A 699 15.03 25.24 1.26
C LEU A 699 16.13 26.31 1.26
N VAL A 700 15.93 27.41 0.53
CA VAL A 700 16.85 28.55 0.52
C VAL A 700 16.94 29.18 1.91
N ASP A 701 15.81 29.37 2.58
CA ASP A 701 15.74 29.93 3.93
C ASP A 701 16.39 29.00 4.96
N ILE A 702 16.10 27.69 4.91
CA ILE A 702 16.75 26.70 5.77
C ILE A 702 18.26 26.74 5.57
N ALA A 703 18.74 26.76 4.33
CA ALA A 703 20.17 26.77 4.05
C ALA A 703 20.86 28.03 4.60
N ARG A 704 20.28 29.21 4.34
CA ARG A 704 20.84 30.49 4.82
C ARG A 704 20.82 30.59 6.35
N ASN A 705 19.71 30.19 6.99
CA ASN A 705 19.58 30.22 8.45
C ASN A 705 20.53 29.25 9.17
N ASN A 706 21.06 28.25 8.46
CA ASN A 706 22.01 27.27 9.00
C ASN A 706 23.44 27.49 8.52
N GLY A 707 23.75 28.67 7.96
CA GLY A 707 25.13 29.10 7.71
C GLY A 707 25.64 28.98 6.27
N ALA A 708 24.75 28.85 5.27
CA ALA A 708 25.13 29.01 3.87
C ALA A 708 25.41 30.49 3.54
N LEU A 709 26.53 30.78 2.87
CA LEU A 709 26.87 32.13 2.40
C LEU A 709 25.90 32.63 1.32
N GLY A 710 25.43 31.71 0.49
CA GLY A 710 24.38 31.98 -0.48
C GLY A 710 23.64 30.71 -0.87
N ALA A 711 22.35 30.83 -1.12
CA ALA A 711 21.51 29.70 -1.55
C ALA A 711 20.51 30.16 -2.60
N LYS A 712 20.29 29.31 -3.60
CA LYS A 712 19.37 29.57 -4.70
C LYS A 712 18.95 28.29 -5.43
N LEU A 713 17.88 28.37 -6.21
CA LEU A 713 17.49 27.28 -7.09
C LEU A 713 18.55 26.99 -8.15
N THR A 714 18.60 25.76 -8.65
CA THR A 714 19.41 25.36 -9.80
C THR A 714 18.52 24.68 -10.84
N GLY A 715 18.76 24.96 -12.13
CA GLY A 715 18.02 24.36 -13.23
C GLY A 715 16.81 25.18 -13.68
N GLY A 716 15.74 24.49 -14.12
CA GLY A 716 14.60 25.07 -14.82
C GLY A 716 13.54 25.77 -13.96
N GLY A 717 13.58 25.60 -12.63
CA GLY A 717 12.57 26.14 -11.72
C GLY A 717 11.23 25.37 -11.72
N GLY A 718 10.29 25.81 -10.87
CA GLY A 718 8.97 25.18 -10.69
C GLY A 718 8.95 23.91 -9.84
N GLY A 719 9.99 23.69 -9.02
CA GLY A 719 10.29 22.43 -8.29
C GLY A 719 11.64 21.85 -8.73
N GLY A 720 12.33 21.12 -7.85
CA GLY A 720 13.56 20.41 -8.21
C GLY A 720 14.66 20.51 -7.15
N ALA A 721 15.60 21.44 -7.34
CA ALA A 721 16.83 21.50 -6.55
C ALA A 721 17.26 22.92 -6.16
N VAL A 722 17.84 23.03 -4.97
CA VAL A 722 18.51 24.22 -4.42
C VAL A 722 19.99 23.90 -4.22
N ILE A 723 20.84 24.86 -4.54
CA ILE A 723 22.27 24.81 -4.21
C ILE A 723 22.58 25.85 -3.15
N ALA A 724 23.39 25.47 -2.18
CA ALA A 724 23.84 26.32 -1.09
C ALA A 724 25.37 26.29 -0.98
N LEU A 725 26.00 27.47 -1.03
CA LEU A 725 27.44 27.65 -0.88
C LEU A 725 27.82 27.59 0.61
N CYS A 726 28.53 26.55 1.00
CA CYS A 726 28.80 26.23 2.41
C CYS A 726 30.28 25.88 2.63
N PRO A 727 31.21 26.85 2.68
CA PRO A 727 32.62 26.58 2.91
C PRO A 727 32.89 25.84 4.23
N ASP A 728 32.20 26.23 5.31
CA ASP A 728 32.49 25.74 6.67
C ASP A 728 31.38 24.86 7.31
N ASN A 729 30.13 24.96 6.84
CA ASN A 729 28.94 24.41 7.53
C ASN A 729 28.10 23.43 6.68
N ALA A 730 28.70 22.79 5.68
CA ALA A 730 27.96 21.98 4.70
C ALA A 730 27.14 20.83 5.34
N GLU A 731 27.70 20.13 6.32
CA GLU A 731 27.05 19.02 7.01
C GLU A 731 25.88 19.47 7.88
N ALA A 732 26.02 20.62 8.55
CA ALA A 732 24.95 21.21 9.36
C ALA A 732 23.77 21.65 8.48
N VAL A 733 24.06 22.33 7.37
CA VAL A 733 23.06 22.73 6.38
C VAL A 733 22.36 21.52 5.76
N ALA A 734 23.11 20.49 5.36
CA ALA A 734 22.53 19.26 4.82
C ALA A 734 21.63 18.54 5.83
N SER A 735 22.05 18.47 7.09
CA SER A 735 21.26 17.87 8.18
C SER A 735 19.99 18.67 8.47
N ALA A 736 20.06 20.01 8.45
CA ALA A 736 18.89 20.86 8.63
C ALA A 736 17.86 20.66 7.50
N ILE A 737 18.31 20.57 6.26
CA ILE A 737 17.45 20.27 5.10
C ILE A 737 16.82 18.88 5.24
N GLN A 738 17.58 17.87 5.67
CA GLN A 738 17.08 16.52 5.90
C GLN A 738 16.06 16.45 7.04
N ASN A 739 16.29 17.17 8.14
CA ASN A 739 15.37 17.24 9.28
C ASN A 739 14.05 17.93 8.92
N ALA A 740 14.06 18.85 7.95
CA ALA A 740 12.87 19.48 7.40
C ALA A 740 12.08 18.57 6.43
N GLY A 741 12.55 17.33 6.18
CA GLY A 741 11.87 16.35 5.34
C GLY A 741 12.32 16.31 3.88
N TYR A 742 13.35 17.06 3.50
CA TYR A 742 13.89 17.09 2.14
C TYR A 742 15.11 16.16 1.97
N ARG A 743 15.56 15.92 0.73
CA ARG A 743 16.86 15.24 0.50
C ARG A 743 17.96 16.28 0.37
N ALA A 744 19.12 16.00 0.95
CA ALA A 744 20.32 16.80 0.77
C ALA A 744 21.58 15.94 0.63
N PHE A 745 22.53 16.38 -0.17
CA PHE A 745 23.88 15.83 -0.22
C PHE A 745 24.93 16.94 -0.38
N VAL A 746 26.15 16.66 0.10
CA VAL A 746 27.30 17.57 0.00
C VAL A 746 28.11 17.22 -1.25
N THR A 747 28.60 18.22 -1.97
CA THR A 747 29.47 18.04 -3.13
C THR A 747 30.54 19.14 -3.18
N ASP A 748 31.73 18.80 -3.65
CA ASP A 748 32.81 19.75 -3.89
C ASP A 748 32.99 19.97 -5.39
N LEU A 749 32.91 21.22 -5.85
CA LEU A 749 33.23 21.58 -7.23
C LEU A 749 34.72 21.83 -7.34
N LYS A 750 35.37 21.08 -8.23
CA LYS A 750 36.81 21.11 -8.46
C LYS A 750 37.13 21.64 -9.85
#